data_AF-A0A8H4JBK4-F1
#
_entry.id   AF-A0A8H4JBK4-F1
#
_cell.length_a   1.000
_cell.length_b   1.000
_cell.length_c   1.000
_cell.angle_alpha   90.00
_cell.angle_beta   90.00
_cell.angle_gamma   90.00
#
_symmetry.space_group_name_H-M   'P 1'
#
loop_
_entity.id
_entity.type
_entity.pdbx_description
1 polymer ?
#
loop_
_entity_poly.entity_id
_entity_poly.type
_entity_poly.pdbx_seq_one_letter_code
_entity_poly.pdbx_strand_id
1 'polypeptide(L)'
;MSVANAGPAYKLWFLSTGIVFLFFLLFAFYTDSIKSPLDYAHAKAAEFCSDSAAPQTTSDTDPKEGKFGNCKDPYRRPGYLYVPAETERYRETRWLPFTDKFLNSEDPETAEYPHTGGDLIFNDTDVPRTFFKGSDIPIEWMKLAVKENKRRKEAMAHITNATSEDYHRMRDDAEFGWLWGRRVVSFGDSIDRRAARYVCHEFGHDMAFPKLHPIEKWPMGVCHIPAFNLTFTAFHSAGGFTYRPDWFWYKEMRIIPFERRWEELWQPHERDIRGPNGRPDLILWQNGLWDQRGFQVGGQKLHEGQNVTLNGRHRKMVWDELHFFLARTKKYAEMLITEFPDTPMMWRSLTYHQKTGSGDIMVVEMDRIGRALAEQYGHEVFEWGRIISLMGSWYEDGTHPGEGALTWLWGNMILEYLARSAKSKLGGDYRFPYFDGWESIYMLKPNLWHHLAETMSEQTNKNHDEEPNAVEVELLAVDEEDNYQGLTLKSQSILSGSFAQVLAIVATGAFARNMANVLGGRDKYIWVPQGLIICSTFTAAPIAQSSDFWGRRLPILFCTALCIIGSIVISRASSMTMAIAGSLVVGVGAGTTSLLYAVASEIMPRQYRPVAQAGVNIANSLAGISTLLLGFGLVKKNDENFRVVWYVGIGLFAFNFLAVFFFFKPPKRRLESSLNRREKVKALDLIGYVLFSIGMILFSVGLTWANNPYSWQSAPVLSTFAIGIVFIILTVVWEVKKKDGFCHHALFQTSRNFALALVFIFIEGFAFYAANNFLPLAYSVYFDSDLLKVGAMMSLIFIGGAIASVIGGLYSTKARRVRPPLTAGMALFVIYFACMTTLKPGQLAAMWGYTVLAGFGLGFGLVIAVTTGQMSTPPGLIATTSGLILTSRSLGGSVALPVYTAILNASLSKHLGQKIAERVVPLGLSAKDLPAFISALANNDQRALATIPGVTPQVISAGVAGLRSAYHIAFRGTWSAAAAVSAVGLILALFVRDPRDSFNMHVDAPVEHDFTRGLDQSLEESSKSVAGPEHIESKIVGEKPREKA
;
A
#
# COMPACT_ATOMS: atom_id res chain seq x y z
N MET A 1 5.32 -0.97 -48.89
CA MET A 1 4.81 0.40 -49.13
C MET A 1 5.55 1.34 -48.19
N SER A 2 6.34 2.27 -48.74
CA SER A 2 7.24 3.16 -47.99
C SER A 2 6.46 4.10 -47.04
N VAL A 3 6.92 4.19 -45.78
CA VAL A 3 6.40 5.08 -44.71
C VAL A 3 6.40 6.56 -45.12
N ALA A 4 7.18 6.94 -46.14
CA ALA A 4 7.22 8.30 -46.67
C ALA A 4 5.88 8.77 -47.30
N ASN A 5 5.07 7.84 -47.84
CA ASN A 5 3.79 8.15 -48.50
C ASN A 5 2.55 7.97 -47.61
N ALA A 6 2.74 7.70 -46.32
CA ALA A 6 1.63 7.53 -45.40
C ALA A 6 1.00 8.90 -45.07
N GLY A 7 -0.31 9.06 -45.32
CA GLY A 7 -1.03 10.32 -45.09
C GLY A 7 -0.98 10.79 -43.63
N PRO A 8 -1.38 12.04 -43.33
CA PRO A 8 -1.22 12.66 -41.99
C PRO A 8 -1.77 11.82 -40.82
N ALA A 9 -2.84 11.07 -41.06
CA ALA A 9 -3.45 10.17 -40.08
C ALA A 9 -2.54 8.98 -39.69
N TYR A 10 -1.74 8.46 -40.62
CA TYR A 10 -0.78 7.39 -40.36
C TYR A 10 0.47 7.90 -39.64
N LYS A 11 0.89 9.13 -39.93
CA LYS A 11 1.94 9.83 -39.16
C LYS A 11 1.47 10.13 -37.73
N LEU A 12 0.19 10.46 -37.54
CA LEU A 12 -0.45 10.54 -36.22
C LEU A 12 -0.52 9.19 -35.51
N TRP A 13 -0.77 8.09 -36.25
CA TRP A 13 -0.72 6.75 -35.69
C TRP A 13 0.68 6.45 -35.13
N PHE A 14 1.74 6.69 -35.91
CA PHE A 14 3.14 6.61 -35.44
C PHE A 14 3.45 7.54 -34.26
N LEU A 15 2.85 8.74 -34.21
CA LEU A 15 2.99 9.64 -33.07
C LEU A 15 2.27 9.08 -31.82
N SER A 16 1.12 8.43 -31.99
CA SER A 16 0.35 7.83 -30.90
C SER A 16 0.98 6.54 -30.37
N THR A 17 1.53 5.68 -31.24
CA THR A 17 2.42 4.58 -30.82
C THR A 17 3.70 5.13 -30.21
N GLY A 18 4.23 6.24 -30.73
CA GLY A 18 5.34 6.98 -30.13
C GLY A 18 5.02 7.53 -28.74
N ILE A 19 3.78 7.93 -28.47
CA ILE A 19 3.31 8.39 -27.15
C ILE A 19 3.10 7.20 -26.19
N VAL A 20 2.59 6.07 -26.68
CA VAL A 20 2.52 4.82 -25.93
C VAL A 20 3.93 4.33 -25.59
N PHE A 21 4.87 4.42 -26.53
CA PHE A 21 6.29 4.10 -26.34
C PHE A 21 6.98 5.11 -25.40
N LEU A 22 6.67 6.41 -25.53
CA LEU A 22 7.11 7.46 -24.62
C LEU A 22 6.55 7.26 -23.21
N PHE A 23 5.34 6.70 -23.07
CA PHE A 23 4.75 6.33 -21.78
C PHE A 23 5.51 5.16 -21.14
N PHE A 24 5.85 4.13 -21.91
CA PHE A 24 6.71 3.03 -21.43
C PHE A 24 8.13 3.53 -21.11
N LEU A 25 8.70 4.44 -21.91
CA LEU A 25 10.01 5.07 -21.69
C LEU A 25 10.02 5.99 -20.46
N LEU A 26 9.06 6.90 -20.33
CA LEU A 26 8.98 7.83 -19.20
C LEU A 26 8.72 7.09 -17.88
N PHE A 27 8.03 5.95 -17.92
CA PHE A 27 7.86 5.09 -16.77
C PHE A 27 9.14 4.29 -16.45
N ALA A 28 9.88 3.81 -17.47
CA ALA A 28 11.21 3.23 -17.30
C ALA A 28 12.21 4.23 -16.67
N PHE A 29 12.14 5.51 -17.07
CA PHE A 29 12.90 6.59 -16.44
C PHE A 29 12.42 6.97 -15.03
N TYR A 30 11.12 6.76 -14.72
CA TYR A 30 10.58 6.95 -13.38
C TYR A 30 11.07 5.87 -12.41
N THR A 31 11.25 4.63 -12.89
CA THR A 31 11.93 3.56 -12.15
C THR A 31 13.44 3.83 -12.01
N ASP A 32 14.11 4.43 -12.99
CA ASP A 32 15.52 4.85 -12.84
C ASP A 32 15.73 5.99 -11.84
N SER A 33 14.72 6.82 -11.58
CA SER A 33 14.78 7.84 -10.51
C SER A 33 14.81 7.21 -9.10
N ILE A 34 14.46 5.92 -9.00
CA ILE A 34 14.62 5.10 -7.79
C ILE A 34 16.04 4.49 -7.74
N LYS A 35 16.78 4.40 -8.86
CA LYS A 35 18.18 3.92 -8.91
C LYS A 35 19.21 4.93 -8.40
N SER A 36 19.02 6.23 -8.61
CA SER A 36 20.00 7.27 -8.24
C SER A 36 20.52 7.21 -6.78
N PRO A 37 19.71 6.91 -5.76
CA PRO A 37 20.19 6.71 -4.39
C PRO A 37 20.94 5.38 -4.18
N LEU A 38 20.59 4.33 -4.95
CA LEU A 38 21.13 2.97 -4.83
C LEU A 38 22.49 2.87 -5.53
N ASP A 39 22.62 3.45 -6.73
CA ASP A 39 23.88 3.51 -7.48
C ASP A 39 24.93 4.37 -6.76
N TYR A 40 24.50 5.46 -6.12
CA TYR A 40 25.37 6.27 -5.26
C TYR A 40 25.87 5.48 -4.03
N ALA A 41 25.00 4.67 -3.41
CA ALA A 41 25.37 3.82 -2.28
C ALA A 41 26.30 2.67 -2.67
N HIS A 42 26.09 2.04 -3.84
CA HIS A 42 26.95 0.98 -4.36
C HIS A 42 28.32 1.51 -4.80
N ALA A 43 28.37 2.66 -5.47
CA ALA A 43 29.64 3.30 -5.85
C ALA A 43 30.45 3.73 -4.61
N LYS A 44 29.78 4.16 -3.53
CA LYS A 44 30.45 4.48 -2.26
C LYS A 44 30.92 3.25 -1.48
N ALA A 45 30.22 2.12 -1.57
CA ALA A 45 30.60 0.87 -0.92
C ALA A 45 31.84 0.23 -1.57
N ALA A 46 31.98 0.34 -2.90
CA ALA A 46 33.14 -0.15 -3.63
C ALA A 46 34.46 0.53 -3.21
N GLU A 47 34.42 1.78 -2.74
CA GLU A 47 35.60 2.48 -2.20
C GLU A 47 36.11 1.89 -0.87
N PHE A 48 35.32 1.07 -0.14
CA PHE A 48 35.70 0.47 1.15
C PHE A 48 36.13 -1.00 1.06
N CYS A 49 36.05 -1.63 -0.11
CA CYS A 49 36.36 -3.05 -0.29
C CYS A 49 37.77 -3.35 -0.83
N SER A 50 38.55 -2.33 -1.23
CA SER A 50 39.93 -2.58 -1.70
C SER A 50 41.00 -2.26 -0.64
N ASP A 51 41.70 -3.32 -0.21
CA ASP A 51 43.13 -3.36 0.14
C ASP A 51 43.66 -2.78 1.46
N SER A 52 42.88 -2.67 2.54
CA SER A 52 43.48 -2.20 3.82
C SER A 52 42.91 -2.78 5.10
N ALA A 53 42.99 -4.10 5.29
CA ALA A 53 42.99 -4.70 6.63
C ALA A 53 43.54 -6.15 6.61
N ALA A 54 44.80 -6.34 6.24
CA ALA A 54 45.52 -7.57 6.62
C ALA A 54 45.89 -7.48 8.12
N PRO A 55 45.59 -8.49 8.96
CA PRO A 55 46.00 -8.48 10.36
C PRO A 55 47.51 -8.64 10.48
N GLN A 56 48.17 -7.70 11.17
CA GLN A 56 49.57 -7.85 11.55
C GLN A 56 49.72 -8.92 12.64
N THR A 57 50.63 -9.84 12.36
CA THR A 57 51.11 -10.92 13.22
C THR A 57 51.87 -10.39 14.44
N THR A 58 51.58 -10.93 15.63
CA THR A 58 52.56 -11.02 16.72
C THR A 58 52.72 -12.47 17.13
N SER A 59 53.98 -12.89 17.19
CA SER A 59 54.50 -14.26 17.25
C SER A 59 54.65 -14.84 18.66
N ASP A 60 54.69 -16.18 18.68
CA ASP A 60 55.44 -17.07 19.58
C ASP A 60 54.91 -17.40 21.00
N THR A 61 54.28 -18.58 21.17
CA THR A 61 54.96 -19.86 21.52
C THR A 61 53.96 -21.01 21.83
N ASP A 62 53.86 -21.97 20.88
CA ASP A 62 53.65 -23.44 21.01
C ASP A 62 52.43 -24.07 21.78
N PRO A 63 52.04 -25.34 21.50
CA PRO A 63 51.35 -25.83 20.30
C PRO A 63 50.02 -26.56 20.64
N LYS A 64 48.94 -26.25 19.91
CA LYS A 64 47.80 -27.12 19.51
C LYS A 64 46.58 -26.24 19.17
N GLU A 65 46.69 -25.43 18.13
CA GLU A 65 45.49 -24.87 17.51
C GLU A 65 45.39 -25.45 16.10
N GLY A 66 44.69 -26.58 16.05
CA GLY A 66 44.21 -27.10 14.78
C GLY A 66 43.44 -25.99 14.07
N LYS A 67 43.62 -25.92 12.75
CA LYS A 67 42.77 -25.15 11.82
C LYS A 67 41.36 -25.04 12.39
N PHE A 68 40.99 -23.86 12.92
CA PHE A 68 39.68 -23.65 13.51
C PHE A 68 38.65 -23.87 12.41
N GLY A 69 38.02 -25.04 12.43
CA GLY A 69 36.94 -25.37 11.51
C GLY A 69 35.81 -24.39 11.76
N ASN A 70 35.40 -23.65 10.72
CA ASN A 70 34.11 -22.95 10.72
C ASN A 70 32.98 -23.98 10.81
N CYS A 71 32.74 -24.51 12.01
CA CYS A 71 31.54 -25.30 12.25
C CYS A 71 30.35 -24.32 12.21
N LYS A 72 29.41 -24.52 11.27
CA LYS A 72 28.25 -23.63 11.08
C LYS A 72 27.29 -23.72 12.30
N ASP A 73 27.12 -22.65 13.09
CA ASP A 73 26.20 -22.61 14.26
C ASP A 73 24.76 -22.85 13.79
N PRO A 74 24.08 -23.92 14.25
CA PRO A 74 22.74 -24.25 13.76
C PRO A 74 21.70 -23.18 14.08
N TYR A 75 21.86 -22.42 15.17
CA TYR A 75 20.98 -21.31 15.54
C TYR A 75 21.24 -20.02 14.76
N ARG A 76 22.37 -19.94 14.03
CA ARG A 76 22.66 -18.85 13.09
C ARG A 76 22.33 -19.22 11.65
N ARG A 77 22.20 -20.51 11.37
CA ARG A 77 21.75 -20.97 10.05
C ARG A 77 20.30 -20.55 9.84
N PRO A 78 19.92 -20.31 8.58
CA PRO A 78 18.52 -20.21 8.19
C PRO A 78 17.77 -21.47 8.57
N GLY A 79 16.52 -21.32 8.97
CA GLY A 79 15.76 -22.44 9.48
C GLY A 79 14.32 -22.12 9.73
N TYR A 80 13.58 -23.16 10.07
CA TYR A 80 12.19 -23.12 10.43
C TYR A 80 12.04 -23.24 11.95
N LEU A 81 11.24 -22.35 12.53
CA LEU A 81 10.85 -22.44 13.94
C LEU A 81 9.67 -23.39 14.06
N TYR A 82 9.91 -24.62 14.52
CA TYR A 82 8.84 -25.58 14.80
C TYR A 82 8.19 -25.24 16.14
N VAL A 83 6.90 -24.89 16.10
CA VAL A 83 6.04 -24.73 17.27
C VAL A 83 4.86 -25.68 17.10
N PRO A 84 4.65 -26.63 18.03
CA PRO A 84 3.50 -27.53 17.96
C PRO A 84 2.17 -26.76 17.97
N ALA A 85 1.19 -27.26 17.21
CA ALA A 85 -0.13 -26.64 17.10
C ALA A 85 -0.92 -26.67 18.43
N GLU A 86 -0.70 -27.71 19.23
CA GLU A 86 -1.30 -27.85 20.56
C GLU A 86 -0.54 -26.97 21.57
N THR A 87 -1.24 -26.01 22.19
CA THR A 87 -0.67 -25.09 23.19
C THR A 87 -0.02 -25.80 24.38
N GLU A 88 -0.50 -26.98 24.75
CA GLU A 88 0.07 -27.80 25.84
C GLU A 88 1.42 -28.44 25.48
N ARG A 89 1.77 -28.52 24.18
CA ARG A 89 3.01 -29.15 23.69
C ARG A 89 4.16 -28.16 23.45
N TYR A 90 4.07 -26.91 23.93
CA TYR A 90 5.09 -25.87 23.72
C TYR A 90 6.53 -26.29 24.10
N ARG A 91 6.70 -27.27 24.98
CA ARG A 91 8.02 -27.82 25.38
C ARG A 91 8.75 -28.56 24.26
N GLU A 92 8.09 -28.82 23.14
CA GLU A 92 8.68 -29.42 21.94
C GLU A 92 9.11 -28.37 20.90
N THR A 93 8.98 -27.07 21.22
CA THR A 93 9.43 -25.97 20.37
C THR A 93 10.93 -26.02 20.14
N ARG A 94 11.33 -25.93 18.87
CA ARG A 94 12.74 -26.02 18.47
C ARG A 94 13.05 -25.26 17.18
N TRP A 95 14.31 -24.88 17.03
CA TRP A 95 14.84 -24.32 15.79
C TRP A 95 15.36 -25.45 14.88
N LEU A 96 14.83 -25.54 13.67
CA LEU A 96 15.22 -26.52 12.66
C LEU A 96 15.99 -25.83 11.54
N PRO A 97 17.33 -25.93 11.50
CA PRO A 97 18.09 -25.36 10.39
C PRO A 97 17.78 -26.08 9.09
N PHE A 98 17.79 -25.36 7.96
CA PHE A 98 17.70 -25.97 6.64
C PHE A 98 19.01 -26.70 6.34
N THR A 99 19.05 -27.98 6.70
CA THR A 99 20.21 -28.87 6.49
C THR A 99 20.29 -29.35 5.05
N ASP A 100 21.47 -29.77 4.58
CA ASP A 100 21.61 -30.36 3.24
C ASP A 100 20.72 -31.61 3.08
N LYS A 101 20.47 -32.35 4.18
CA LYS A 101 19.52 -33.47 4.18
C LYS A 101 18.06 -33.02 3.95
N PHE A 102 17.67 -31.84 4.43
CA PHE A 102 16.36 -31.26 4.19
C PHE A 102 16.27 -30.65 2.79
N LEU A 103 17.32 -29.97 2.34
CA LEU A 103 17.35 -29.37 1.01
C LEU A 103 17.41 -30.43 -0.10
N ASN A 104 17.96 -31.61 0.19
CA ASN A 104 18.03 -32.75 -0.73
C ASN A 104 17.03 -33.87 -0.38
N SER A 105 16.07 -33.66 0.53
CA SER A 105 15.07 -34.70 0.82
C SER A 105 14.09 -34.83 -0.34
N GLU A 106 13.66 -36.06 -0.62
CA GLU A 106 12.55 -36.30 -1.55
C GLU A 106 11.28 -35.62 -1.04
N ASP A 107 10.38 -35.30 -1.98
CA ASP A 107 9.06 -34.78 -1.66
C ASP A 107 8.37 -35.71 -0.64
N PRO A 108 7.77 -35.16 0.43
CA PRO A 108 7.16 -35.99 1.46
C PRO A 108 5.98 -36.78 0.83
N GLU A 109 5.82 -38.04 1.21
CA GLU A 109 4.71 -38.90 0.74
C GLU A 109 3.32 -38.30 1.03
N THR A 110 3.25 -37.38 1.99
CA THR A 110 2.04 -36.64 2.37
C THR A 110 1.71 -35.47 1.43
N ALA A 111 2.62 -35.13 0.51
CA ALA A 111 2.39 -34.19 -0.58
C ALA A 111 1.97 -34.97 -1.83
N GLU A 112 0.67 -35.09 -2.06
CA GLU A 112 0.15 -35.70 -3.29
C GLU A 112 0.18 -34.68 -4.43
N TYR A 113 1.05 -34.92 -5.41
CA TYR A 113 1.00 -34.21 -6.69
C TYR A 113 -0.32 -34.50 -7.41
N PRO A 114 -1.09 -33.49 -7.80
CA PRO A 114 -2.40 -33.73 -8.38
C PRO A 114 -2.26 -34.33 -9.79
N HIS A 115 -2.79 -35.53 -10.02
CA HIS A 115 -3.04 -36.02 -11.37
C HIS A 115 -4.31 -35.39 -11.95
N THR A 116 -4.13 -34.60 -13.01
CA THR A 116 -5.20 -33.97 -13.83
C THR A 116 -6.23 -33.17 -13.03
N GLY A 117 -5.84 -31.94 -12.63
CA GLY A 117 -6.79 -30.86 -12.34
C GLY A 117 -7.06 -30.55 -10.86
N GLY A 118 -6.31 -31.12 -9.91
CA GLY A 118 -6.37 -30.77 -8.49
C GLY A 118 -5.27 -29.78 -8.06
N ASP A 119 -5.44 -29.15 -6.89
CA ASP A 119 -4.38 -28.43 -6.17
C ASP A 119 -3.48 -29.46 -5.43
N LEU A 120 -2.21 -29.14 -5.17
CA LEU A 120 -1.32 -29.92 -4.30
C LEU A 120 -1.92 -29.95 -2.88
N ILE A 121 -2.20 -31.15 -2.35
CA ILE A 121 -2.77 -31.34 -1.01
C ILE A 121 -1.68 -31.93 -0.11
N PHE A 122 -1.36 -31.21 0.97
CA PHE A 122 -0.55 -31.75 2.07
C PHE A 122 -1.48 -32.38 3.08
N ASN A 123 -1.45 -33.72 3.20
CA ASN A 123 -2.30 -34.48 4.12
C ASN A 123 -1.79 -34.45 5.57
N ASP A 124 -0.57 -33.97 5.81
CA ASP A 124 0.03 -33.81 7.12
C ASP A 124 0.94 -32.56 7.11
N THR A 125 0.83 -31.72 8.14
CA THR A 125 1.64 -30.51 8.32
C THR A 125 2.72 -30.67 9.40
N ASP A 126 2.76 -31.81 10.09
CA ASP A 126 3.79 -32.06 11.09
C ASP A 126 5.14 -32.34 10.43
N VAL A 127 6.22 -31.86 11.07
CA VAL A 127 7.57 -32.12 10.61
C VAL A 127 7.88 -33.61 10.78
N PRO A 128 8.29 -34.34 9.72
CA PRO A 128 8.62 -35.75 9.82
C PRO A 128 9.66 -36.00 10.93
N ARG A 129 9.44 -37.03 11.75
CA ARG A 129 10.29 -37.31 12.92
C ARG A 129 11.76 -37.55 12.56
N THR A 130 12.05 -37.88 11.31
CA THR A 130 13.41 -38.04 10.76
C THR A 130 14.19 -36.73 10.75
N PHE A 131 13.52 -35.59 10.60
CA PHE A 131 14.08 -34.25 10.73
C PHE A 131 14.23 -33.79 12.17
N PHE A 132 14.00 -34.65 13.17
CA PHE A 132 14.38 -34.38 14.56
C PHE A 132 15.59 -35.19 15.02
N LYS A 133 16.14 -36.05 14.14
CA LYS A 133 17.22 -37.01 14.48
C LYS A 133 18.57 -36.69 13.81
N GLY A 134 18.72 -35.50 13.22
CA GLY A 134 19.96 -35.06 12.57
C GLY A 134 20.99 -34.52 13.55
N SER A 135 22.27 -34.79 13.31
CA SER A 135 23.39 -34.25 14.10
C SER A 135 23.58 -32.73 13.97
N ASP A 136 23.06 -32.13 12.89
CA ASP A 136 23.08 -30.68 12.65
C ASP A 136 21.95 -29.93 13.36
N ILE A 137 21.08 -30.63 14.08
CA ILE A 137 19.92 -30.06 14.75
C ILE A 137 20.29 -29.73 16.19
N PRO A 138 19.92 -28.54 16.70
CA PRO A 138 20.19 -28.20 18.07
C PRO A 138 19.61 -29.21 19.07
N ILE A 139 20.37 -29.47 20.12
CA ILE A 139 19.96 -30.36 21.20
C ILE A 139 18.86 -29.67 22.03
N GLU A 140 17.82 -30.41 22.41
CA GLU A 140 16.73 -29.94 23.29
C GLU A 140 17.19 -29.89 24.76
N TRP A 141 18.21 -29.08 25.07
CA TRP A 141 18.84 -29.04 26.39
C TRP A 141 17.87 -28.76 27.54
N MET A 142 16.90 -27.87 27.37
CA MET A 142 15.88 -27.58 28.38
C MET A 142 15.08 -28.83 28.72
N LYS A 143 14.63 -29.58 27.71
CA LYS A 143 13.83 -30.77 27.93
C LYS A 143 14.62 -31.85 28.66
N LEU A 144 15.88 -32.05 28.26
CA LEU A 144 16.75 -33.03 28.91
C LEU A 144 17.12 -32.60 30.33
N ALA A 145 17.49 -31.34 30.53
CA ALA A 145 17.86 -30.80 31.84
C ALA A 145 16.67 -30.77 32.80
N VAL A 146 15.47 -30.39 32.37
CA VAL A 146 14.25 -30.40 33.20
C VAL A 146 13.88 -31.84 33.59
N LYS A 147 13.96 -32.78 32.64
CA LYS A 147 13.73 -34.21 32.92
C LYS A 147 14.73 -34.74 33.94
N GLU A 148 16.00 -34.41 33.78
CA GLU A 148 17.07 -34.83 34.69
C GLU A 148 16.94 -34.17 36.07
N ASN A 149 16.59 -32.88 36.13
CA ASN A 149 16.25 -32.19 37.37
C ASN A 149 15.10 -32.90 38.10
N LYS A 150 14.05 -33.29 37.38
CA LYS A 150 12.93 -34.04 37.97
C LYS A 150 13.40 -35.40 38.52
N ARG A 151 14.18 -36.16 37.77
CA ARG A 151 14.75 -37.44 38.21
C ARG A 151 15.62 -37.30 39.46
N ARG A 152 16.50 -36.28 39.49
CA ARG A 152 17.34 -35.97 40.65
C ARG A 152 16.47 -35.62 41.86
N LYS A 153 15.46 -34.76 41.70
CA LYS A 153 14.50 -34.40 42.76
C LYS A 153 13.70 -35.60 43.27
N GLU A 154 13.25 -36.49 42.38
CA GLU A 154 12.57 -37.74 42.75
C GLU A 154 13.50 -38.69 43.53
N ALA A 155 14.76 -38.84 43.11
CA ALA A 155 15.76 -39.62 43.85
C ALA A 155 16.02 -39.07 45.27
N MET A 156 15.95 -37.75 45.43
CA MET A 156 16.13 -37.05 46.70
C MET A 156 14.82 -36.69 47.41
N ALA A 157 13.68 -37.25 46.99
CA ALA A 157 12.36 -36.93 47.55
C ALA A 157 12.24 -37.26 49.05
N HIS A 158 13.13 -38.12 49.58
CA HIS A 158 13.22 -38.48 50.99
C HIS A 158 13.96 -37.43 51.84
N ILE A 159 14.65 -36.45 51.21
CA ILE A 159 15.39 -35.38 51.87
C ILE A 159 14.57 -34.07 51.75
N THR A 160 14.14 -33.54 52.89
CA THR A 160 13.42 -32.25 52.91
C THR A 160 14.41 -31.10 52.72
N ASN A 161 14.15 -30.19 51.76
CA ASN A 161 15.03 -29.08 51.40
C ASN A 161 16.45 -29.49 50.95
N ALA A 162 16.55 -30.52 50.09
CA ALA A 162 17.81 -30.95 49.50
C ALA A 162 18.61 -29.78 48.89
N THR A 163 19.89 -29.69 49.29
CA THR A 163 20.86 -28.70 48.86
C THR A 163 21.69 -29.21 47.69
N SER A 164 22.53 -28.37 47.08
CA SER A 164 23.44 -28.80 46.02
C SER A 164 24.39 -29.92 46.45
N GLU A 165 24.74 -30.02 47.73
CA GLU A 165 25.65 -31.05 48.23
C GLU A 165 25.00 -32.44 48.22
N ASP A 166 23.69 -32.51 48.47
CA ASP A 166 22.93 -33.76 48.44
C ASP A 166 22.88 -34.36 47.02
N TYR A 167 22.86 -33.49 46.00
CA TYR A 167 22.88 -33.91 44.58
C TYR A 167 24.30 -34.17 44.06
N HIS A 168 25.37 -33.89 44.81
CA HIS A 168 26.75 -33.96 44.33
C HIS A 168 27.14 -35.35 43.80
N ARG A 169 26.61 -36.41 44.39
CA ARG A 169 26.85 -37.80 43.93
C ARG A 169 26.28 -38.10 42.55
N MET A 170 25.29 -37.31 42.12
CA MET A 170 24.61 -37.43 40.82
C MET A 170 25.16 -36.43 39.80
N ARG A 171 26.23 -35.68 40.12
CA ARG A 171 26.71 -34.56 39.30
C ARG A 171 26.95 -34.96 37.84
N ASP A 172 27.57 -36.12 37.63
CA ASP A 172 28.00 -36.63 36.32
C ASP A 172 26.94 -37.54 35.66
N ASP A 173 25.78 -37.74 36.32
CA ASP A 173 24.69 -38.57 35.77
C ASP A 173 24.16 -37.99 34.45
N ALA A 174 23.80 -38.90 33.54
CA ALA A 174 23.18 -38.58 32.25
C ALA A 174 23.96 -37.55 31.40
N GLU A 175 25.29 -37.50 31.59
CA GLU A 175 26.21 -36.60 30.88
C GLU A 175 25.95 -35.10 31.15
N PHE A 176 25.24 -34.76 32.24
CA PHE A 176 24.98 -33.38 32.67
C PHE A 176 26.06 -32.77 33.57
N GLY A 177 27.20 -33.44 33.75
CA GLY A 177 28.31 -32.94 34.58
C GLY A 177 28.83 -31.57 34.16
N TRP A 178 28.73 -31.22 32.88
CA TRP A 178 29.12 -29.89 32.38
C TRP A 178 28.25 -28.75 32.93
N LEU A 179 27.00 -29.03 33.33
CA LEU A 179 26.07 -28.06 33.89
C LEU A 179 26.33 -27.82 35.38
N TRP A 180 27.06 -28.73 36.03
CA TRP A 180 27.30 -28.70 37.46
C TRP A 180 28.11 -27.49 37.90
N GLY A 181 27.62 -26.74 38.88
CA GLY A 181 28.37 -25.66 39.51
C GLY A 181 28.48 -24.38 38.67
N ARG A 182 27.73 -24.28 37.56
CA ARG A 182 27.86 -23.18 36.61
C ARG A 182 27.14 -21.90 37.05
N ARG A 183 27.67 -20.76 36.62
CA ARG A 183 27.08 -19.42 36.83
C ARG A 183 26.83 -18.76 35.48
N VAL A 184 25.57 -18.56 35.16
CA VAL A 184 25.15 -17.83 33.95
C VAL A 184 24.68 -16.44 34.37
N VAL A 185 25.25 -15.43 33.74
CA VAL A 185 24.91 -14.03 33.99
C VAL A 185 24.36 -13.42 32.73
N SER A 186 23.21 -12.77 32.83
CA SER A 186 22.67 -11.93 31.76
C SER A 186 22.68 -10.48 32.21
N PHE A 187 23.52 -9.67 31.58
CA PHE A 187 23.43 -8.21 31.60
C PHE A 187 22.53 -7.78 30.45
N GLY A 188 21.23 -7.66 30.72
CA GLY A 188 20.22 -7.49 29.68
C GLY A 188 19.05 -6.62 30.12
N ASP A 189 18.03 -6.60 29.28
CA ASP A 189 16.83 -5.81 29.51
C ASP A 189 15.74 -6.64 30.21
N SER A 190 14.52 -6.10 30.26
CA SER A 190 13.38 -6.75 30.91
C SER A 190 12.95 -8.05 30.21
N ILE A 191 13.30 -8.25 28.93
CA ILE A 191 13.05 -9.48 28.16
C ILE A 191 13.90 -10.62 28.71
N ASP A 192 15.21 -10.40 28.89
CA ASP A 192 16.12 -11.44 29.39
C ASP A 192 15.78 -11.83 30.83
N ARG A 193 15.41 -10.85 31.67
CA ARG A 193 14.94 -11.11 33.02
C ARG A 193 13.66 -11.95 33.04
N ARG A 194 12.71 -11.64 32.16
CA ARG A 194 11.46 -12.41 32.05
C ARG A 194 11.74 -13.83 31.57
N ALA A 195 12.62 -13.98 30.59
CA ALA A 195 12.98 -15.28 30.05
C ALA A 195 13.72 -16.15 31.08
N ALA A 196 14.67 -15.57 31.81
CA ALA A 196 15.38 -16.26 32.88
C ALA A 196 14.42 -16.71 34.01
N ARG A 197 13.44 -15.88 34.37
CA ARG A 197 12.40 -16.25 35.35
C ARG A 197 11.59 -17.47 34.89
N TYR A 198 11.16 -17.48 33.64
CA TYR A 198 10.40 -18.59 33.08
C TYR A 198 11.22 -19.89 33.04
N VAL A 199 12.48 -19.81 32.58
CA VAL A 199 13.41 -20.95 32.59
C VAL A 199 13.52 -21.55 34.00
N CYS A 200 13.62 -20.71 35.03
CA CYS A 200 13.66 -21.18 36.42
C CYS A 200 12.39 -21.90 36.84
N HIS A 201 11.22 -21.36 36.48
CA HIS A 201 9.95 -21.98 36.78
C HIS A 201 9.83 -23.38 36.17
N GLU A 202 10.40 -23.60 34.98
CA GLU A 202 10.46 -24.94 34.35
C GLU A 202 11.34 -25.93 35.12
N PHE A 203 12.34 -25.47 35.85
CA PHE A 203 13.10 -26.29 36.81
C PHE A 203 12.37 -26.45 38.17
N GLY A 204 11.19 -25.86 38.33
CA GLY A 204 10.41 -25.88 39.58
C GLY A 204 11.01 -24.98 40.66
N HIS A 205 11.65 -23.87 40.26
CA HIS A 205 12.22 -22.86 41.15
C HIS A 205 11.78 -21.45 40.72
N ASP A 206 11.58 -20.56 41.68
CA ASP A 206 11.35 -19.14 41.40
C ASP A 206 12.66 -18.35 41.38
N MET A 207 12.66 -17.25 40.63
CA MET A 207 13.74 -16.28 40.69
C MET A 207 13.55 -15.37 41.92
N ALA A 208 14.52 -15.42 42.84
CA ALA A 208 14.57 -14.56 44.00
C ALA A 208 15.15 -13.20 43.62
N PHE A 209 14.58 -12.13 44.15
CA PHE A 209 15.10 -10.79 43.96
C PHE A 209 15.63 -10.28 45.30
N PRO A 210 16.94 -9.96 45.42
CA PRO A 210 17.50 -9.37 46.63
C PRO A 210 16.74 -8.10 47.04
N LYS A 211 16.79 -7.73 48.33
CA LYS A 211 16.02 -6.62 48.91
C LYS A 211 16.02 -5.37 48.01
N LEU A 212 14.86 -4.71 47.94
CA LEU A 212 14.66 -3.41 47.28
C LEU A 212 15.84 -2.47 47.55
N HIS A 213 16.57 -2.11 46.51
CA HIS A 213 17.64 -1.12 46.62
C HIS A 213 17.01 0.29 46.60
N PRO A 214 17.51 1.27 47.38
CA PRO A 214 16.99 2.64 47.39
C PRO A 214 17.08 3.36 46.02
N ILE A 215 17.91 2.84 45.10
CA ILE A 215 18.15 3.42 43.77
C ILE A 215 17.26 2.77 42.71
N GLU A 216 17.06 1.44 42.75
CA GLU A 216 16.31 0.71 41.73
C GLU A 216 15.55 -0.47 42.36
N LYS A 217 14.30 -0.67 41.92
CA LYS A 217 13.45 -1.77 42.35
C LYS A 217 13.74 -3.01 41.52
N TRP A 218 14.36 -4.01 42.16
CA TRP A 218 14.73 -5.32 41.59
C TRP A 218 15.78 -5.27 40.45
N PRO A 219 16.97 -4.70 40.72
CA PRO A 219 18.03 -4.58 39.71
C PRO A 219 18.66 -5.94 39.34
N MET A 220 18.45 -6.95 40.19
CA MET A 220 19.03 -8.27 40.04
C MET A 220 17.99 -9.33 40.41
N GLY A 221 17.85 -10.35 39.57
CA GLY A 221 17.13 -11.57 39.87
C GLY A 221 18.10 -12.74 39.87
N VAL A 222 18.07 -13.56 40.91
CA VAL A 222 18.93 -14.73 41.09
C VAL A 222 18.06 -15.96 41.25
N CYS A 223 18.36 -16.98 40.47
CA CYS A 223 17.69 -18.26 40.50
C CYS A 223 18.72 -19.35 40.66
N HIS A 224 18.59 -20.11 41.75
CA HIS A 224 19.46 -21.24 42.05
C HIS A 224 18.70 -22.55 41.85
N ILE A 225 19.27 -23.45 41.06
CA ILE A 225 18.76 -24.79 40.78
C ILE A 225 19.69 -25.80 41.49
N PRO A 226 19.34 -26.28 42.69
CA PRO A 226 20.22 -27.12 43.52
C PRO A 226 20.61 -28.43 42.85
N ALA A 227 19.71 -29.03 42.07
CA ALA A 227 19.93 -30.32 41.41
C ALA A 227 21.11 -30.31 40.42
N PHE A 228 21.51 -29.13 39.92
CA PHE A 228 22.67 -28.92 39.08
C PHE A 228 23.72 -28.00 39.72
N ASN A 229 23.51 -27.50 40.94
CA ASN A 229 24.28 -26.38 41.48
C ASN A 229 24.43 -25.24 40.44
N LEU A 230 23.37 -24.95 39.69
CA LEU A 230 23.35 -24.00 38.59
C LEU A 230 22.70 -22.70 39.08
N THR A 231 23.31 -21.56 38.78
CA THR A 231 22.72 -20.26 39.12
C THR A 231 22.58 -19.41 37.87
N PHE A 232 21.35 -18.96 37.61
CA PHE A 232 21.04 -17.93 36.63
C PHE A 232 20.89 -16.59 37.34
N THR A 233 21.65 -15.60 36.89
CA THR A 233 21.55 -14.22 37.36
C THR A 233 21.15 -13.32 36.22
N ALA A 234 19.98 -12.69 36.31
CA ALA A 234 19.56 -11.63 35.40
C ALA A 234 19.80 -10.29 36.07
N PHE A 235 20.80 -9.56 35.59
CA PHE A 235 21.04 -8.18 35.97
C PHE A 235 20.36 -7.26 34.99
N HIS A 236 19.39 -6.53 35.51
CA HIS A 236 18.63 -5.53 34.80
C HIS A 236 18.87 -4.18 35.47
N SER A 237 19.68 -3.33 34.84
CA SER A 237 19.82 -1.94 35.29
C SER A 237 18.91 -1.06 34.42
N ALA A 238 17.68 -0.81 34.88
CA ALA A 238 16.93 0.35 34.42
C ALA A 238 17.72 1.58 34.82
N GLY A 239 18.57 2.13 33.94
CA GLY A 239 19.23 3.41 34.23
C GLY A 239 20.71 3.55 33.96
N GLY A 240 21.26 2.89 32.93
CA GLY A 240 22.37 3.53 32.20
C GLY A 240 22.01 4.90 31.59
N PHE A 241 20.77 5.36 31.78
CA PHE A 241 20.13 6.54 31.24
C PHE A 241 20.35 7.72 32.18
N THR A 242 20.92 8.82 31.71
CA THR A 242 20.89 10.05 32.50
C THR A 242 19.53 10.80 32.41
N TYR A 243 18.50 10.23 31.75
CA TYR A 243 17.17 10.80 31.49
C TYR A 243 16.03 9.94 32.09
N ARG A 244 14.91 10.57 32.48
CA ARG A 244 13.77 9.99 33.21
C ARG A 244 12.43 10.23 32.50
N PRO A 245 12.02 9.44 31.50
CA PRO A 245 10.69 9.52 30.88
C PRO A 245 9.57 9.06 31.83
N ASP A 246 8.44 9.77 31.85
CA ASP A 246 7.39 9.57 32.87
C ASP A 246 6.70 8.19 32.84
N TRP A 247 6.80 7.44 31.74
CA TRP A 247 6.12 6.15 31.54
C TRP A 247 6.99 4.91 31.84
N PHE A 248 8.29 5.07 32.05
CA PHE A 248 9.24 3.94 32.18
C PHE A 248 9.96 3.90 33.54
N TRP A 249 9.92 4.98 34.34
CA TRP A 249 10.76 5.13 35.54
C TRP A 249 9.95 5.23 36.82
N TYR A 250 10.48 4.67 37.90
CA TYR A 250 9.97 4.90 39.25
C TYR A 250 10.17 6.36 39.67
N LYS A 251 9.28 6.88 40.52
CA LYS A 251 9.29 8.29 40.95
C LYS A 251 10.58 8.74 41.68
N GLU A 252 11.40 7.80 42.15
CA GLU A 252 12.55 8.03 43.03
C GLU A 252 13.90 7.63 42.41
N MET A 253 13.94 7.20 41.14
CA MET A 253 15.18 6.69 40.55
C MET A 253 16.23 7.79 40.33
N ARG A 254 17.47 7.55 40.79
CA ARG A 254 18.60 8.50 40.70
C ARG A 254 19.34 8.39 39.36
N ILE A 255 19.69 9.55 38.80
CA ILE A 255 20.54 9.67 37.60
C ILE A 255 22.00 9.68 38.04
N ILE A 256 22.71 8.59 37.78
CA ILE A 256 24.14 8.41 38.10
C ILE A 256 24.85 7.66 36.96
N PRO A 257 26.17 7.86 36.76
CA PRO A 257 26.94 7.11 35.75
C PRO A 257 26.84 5.61 35.94
N PHE A 258 26.99 4.86 34.84
CA PHE A 258 26.92 3.41 34.86
C PHE A 258 27.98 2.79 35.78
N GLU A 259 29.20 3.33 35.78
CA GLU A 259 30.32 2.89 36.61
C GLU A 259 29.95 2.95 38.11
N ARG A 260 29.28 4.02 38.52
CA ARG A 260 28.77 4.16 39.89
C ARG A 260 27.63 3.18 40.19
N ARG A 261 26.77 2.86 39.22
CA ARG A 261 25.74 1.82 39.37
C ARG A 261 26.35 0.43 39.47
N TRP A 262 27.44 0.18 38.76
CA TRP A 262 28.20 -1.06 38.86
C TRP A 262 28.71 -1.23 40.30
N GLU A 263 29.37 -0.21 40.85
CA GLU A 263 29.86 -0.20 42.23
C GLU A 263 28.74 -0.35 43.27
N GLU A 264 27.61 0.36 43.12
CA GLU A 264 26.55 0.40 44.12
C GLU A 264 25.53 -0.75 44.01
N LEU A 265 25.29 -1.32 42.81
CA LEU A 265 24.23 -2.32 42.57
C LEU A 265 24.75 -3.72 42.21
N TRP A 266 25.90 -3.80 41.54
CA TRP A 266 26.44 -5.08 41.07
C TRP A 266 27.51 -5.63 42.00
N GLN A 267 28.53 -4.81 42.31
CA GLN A 267 29.68 -5.18 43.15
C GLN A 267 29.30 -5.82 44.51
N PRO A 268 28.25 -5.37 45.22
CA PRO A 268 27.84 -5.99 46.48
C PRO A 268 27.39 -7.46 46.36
N HIS A 269 26.98 -7.89 45.16
CA HIS A 269 26.47 -9.23 44.87
C HIS A 269 27.45 -10.07 44.03
N GLU A 270 28.61 -9.51 43.66
CA GLU A 270 29.61 -10.11 42.79
C GLU A 270 30.10 -11.49 43.28
N ARG A 271 30.23 -11.66 44.62
CA ARG A 271 30.65 -12.92 45.25
C ARG A 271 29.67 -14.07 44.99
N ASP A 272 28.38 -13.79 44.94
CA ASP A 272 27.34 -14.81 44.74
C ASP A 272 27.29 -15.30 43.28
N ILE A 273 27.88 -14.53 42.37
CA ILE A 273 27.71 -14.66 40.92
C ILE A 273 28.99 -15.17 40.22
N ARG A 274 30.17 -14.89 40.77
CA ARG A 274 31.47 -15.39 40.27
C ARG A 274 31.65 -16.90 40.44
N GLY A 275 30.86 -17.57 41.26
CA GLY A 275 30.92 -19.03 41.39
C GLY A 275 32.27 -19.59 41.84
N PRO A 276 32.46 -20.93 41.74
CA PRO A 276 33.65 -21.61 42.25
C PRO A 276 34.95 -21.26 41.52
N ASN A 277 34.87 -20.86 40.25
CA ASN A 277 36.02 -20.55 39.40
C ASN A 277 36.48 -19.09 39.52
N GLY A 278 35.88 -18.30 40.42
CA GLY A 278 36.18 -16.87 40.59
C GLY A 278 35.68 -15.97 39.45
N ARG A 279 34.90 -16.52 38.51
CA ARG A 279 34.28 -15.83 37.38
C ARG A 279 33.00 -16.54 36.92
N PRO A 280 32.03 -15.82 36.32
CA PRO A 280 30.91 -16.46 35.65
C PRO A 280 31.37 -17.46 34.58
N ASP A 281 30.57 -18.49 34.31
CA ASP A 281 30.86 -19.47 33.27
C ASP A 281 30.31 -19.05 31.91
N LEU A 282 29.31 -18.19 31.89
CA LEU A 282 28.75 -17.60 30.68
C LEU A 282 28.17 -16.22 30.97
N ILE A 283 28.58 -15.22 30.20
CA ILE A 283 28.01 -13.88 30.25
C ILE A 283 27.23 -13.61 28.96
N LEU A 284 25.93 -13.35 29.09
CA LEU A 284 25.13 -12.73 28.06
C LEU A 284 25.13 -11.23 28.33
N TRP A 285 25.48 -10.42 27.34
CA TRP A 285 25.40 -8.99 27.45
C TRP A 285 24.66 -8.39 26.26
N GLN A 286 23.91 -7.34 26.56
CA GLN A 286 23.14 -6.56 25.61
C GLN A 286 23.20 -5.10 26.07
N ASN A 287 23.37 -4.18 25.13
CA ASN A 287 23.63 -2.76 25.44
C ASN A 287 22.35 -1.91 25.58
N GLY A 288 21.21 -2.53 25.88
CA GLY A 288 19.86 -1.97 25.77
C GLY A 288 19.73 -0.50 26.19
N LEU A 289 19.95 0.41 25.23
CA LEU A 289 19.73 1.86 25.27
C LEU A 289 20.49 2.65 26.35
N TRP A 290 21.81 2.51 26.43
CA TRP A 290 22.56 3.18 27.50
C TRP A 290 22.81 4.65 27.14
N ASP A 291 22.34 5.53 28.02
CA ASP A 291 22.37 7.00 27.95
C ASP A 291 21.47 7.71 26.92
N GLN A 292 20.16 7.42 26.94
CA GLN A 292 19.19 8.22 26.18
C GLN A 292 19.27 9.73 26.45
N ARG A 293 19.78 10.20 27.60
CA ARG A 293 19.93 11.66 27.76
C ARG A 293 21.07 12.21 26.92
N GLY A 294 22.20 11.52 26.82
CA GLY A 294 23.31 11.92 25.95
C GLY A 294 22.81 12.12 24.52
N PHE A 295 22.05 11.15 24.03
CA PHE A 295 21.35 11.23 22.75
C PHE A 295 20.29 12.33 22.70
N GLN A 296 19.53 12.57 23.78
CA GLN A 296 18.42 13.53 23.78
C GLN A 296 18.92 14.96 23.86
N VAL A 297 19.93 15.20 24.70
CA VAL A 297 20.59 16.50 24.87
C VAL A 297 21.46 16.81 23.65
N GLY A 298 22.13 15.81 23.07
CA GLY A 298 22.84 15.93 21.79
C GLY A 298 21.88 16.26 20.64
N GLY A 299 20.81 15.48 20.50
CA GLY A 299 19.77 15.70 19.49
C GLY A 299 19.02 17.03 19.67
N GLN A 300 18.70 17.45 20.89
CA GLN A 300 18.05 18.74 21.15
C GLN A 300 18.96 19.94 20.83
N LYS A 301 20.27 19.83 21.06
CA LYS A 301 21.26 20.87 20.70
C LYS A 301 21.51 20.94 19.19
N LEU A 302 21.55 19.79 18.50
CA LEU A 302 21.76 19.71 17.05
C LEU A 302 20.51 20.06 16.23
N HIS A 303 19.32 20.07 16.84
CA HIS A 303 18.04 20.25 16.14
C HIS A 303 17.20 21.44 16.64
N GLU A 304 17.84 22.50 17.15
CA GLU A 304 17.24 23.83 17.43
C GLU A 304 15.83 23.78 18.06
N GLY A 305 15.64 22.96 19.11
CA GLY A 305 14.37 22.94 19.86
C GLY A 305 13.20 22.20 19.18
N GLN A 306 13.43 21.42 18.12
CA GLN A 306 12.42 20.45 17.67
C GLN A 306 12.23 19.37 18.74
N ASN A 307 11.00 19.21 19.23
CA ASN A 307 10.64 18.26 20.29
C ASN A 307 10.58 16.82 19.73
N VAL A 308 11.71 16.31 19.24
CA VAL A 308 11.84 14.96 18.67
C VAL A 308 12.30 14.03 19.78
N THR A 309 11.40 13.19 20.27
CA THR A 309 11.74 12.18 21.27
C THR A 309 12.64 11.11 20.65
N LEU A 310 13.63 10.62 21.40
CA LEU A 310 14.46 9.48 20.99
C LEU A 310 13.72 8.17 20.79
N ASN A 311 12.45 8.09 21.19
CA ASN A 311 11.59 6.95 20.86
C ASN A 311 10.79 7.21 19.57
N GLY A 312 11.27 8.16 18.76
CA GLY A 312 10.67 8.57 17.50
C GLY A 312 10.95 7.54 16.42
N ARG A 313 9.94 6.73 16.11
CA ARG A 313 9.94 5.55 15.23
C ARG A 313 10.31 5.78 13.74
N HIS A 314 10.82 6.96 13.39
CA HIS A 314 10.95 7.44 12.00
C HIS A 314 12.25 8.22 11.71
N ARG A 315 13.20 8.31 12.66
CA ARG A 315 14.44 9.08 12.49
C ARG A 315 15.65 8.14 12.58
N LYS A 316 16.54 8.20 11.59
CA LYS A 316 17.86 7.55 11.64
C LYS A 316 18.76 8.23 12.67
N MET A 317 19.68 7.50 13.28
CA MET A 317 20.71 8.15 14.10
C MET A 317 21.61 9.02 13.21
N VAL A 318 21.97 10.21 13.68
CA VAL A 318 23.01 11.01 13.02
C VAL A 318 24.39 10.47 13.37
N TRP A 319 25.42 10.87 12.62
CA TRP A 319 26.78 10.35 12.78
C TRP A 319 27.33 10.51 14.21
N ASP A 320 27.11 11.65 14.85
CA ASP A 320 27.58 11.90 16.23
C ASP A 320 26.88 10.99 17.26
N GLU A 321 25.61 10.66 17.01
CA GLU A 321 24.83 9.74 17.85
C GLU A 321 25.32 8.30 17.69
N LEU A 322 25.64 7.88 16.45
CA LEU A 322 26.28 6.58 16.17
C LEU A 322 27.66 6.49 16.85
N HIS A 323 28.48 7.54 16.75
CA HIS A 323 29.79 7.59 17.41
C HIS A 323 29.68 7.55 18.93
N PHE A 324 28.72 8.28 19.51
CA PHE A 324 28.46 8.25 20.94
C PHE A 324 28.06 6.84 21.40
N PHE A 325 27.13 6.21 20.67
CA PHE A 325 26.70 4.83 20.94
C PHE A 325 27.86 3.84 20.89
N LEU A 326 28.65 3.91 19.82
CA LEU A 326 29.82 3.08 19.59
C LEU A 326 30.82 3.24 20.74
N ALA A 327 31.18 4.47 21.09
CA ALA A 327 32.13 4.75 22.16
C ALA A 327 31.66 4.21 23.53
N ARG A 328 30.36 4.34 23.84
CA ARG A 328 29.80 3.83 25.10
C ARG A 328 29.72 2.31 25.13
N THR A 329 29.26 1.69 24.04
CA THR A 329 29.19 0.23 23.93
C THR A 329 30.58 -0.39 23.99
N LYS A 330 31.56 0.25 23.35
CA LYS A 330 32.98 -0.13 23.42
C LYS A 330 33.49 -0.12 24.86
N LYS A 331 33.29 1.00 25.58
CA LYS A 331 33.69 1.11 26.99
C LYS A 331 33.04 0.04 27.87
N TYR A 332 31.78 -0.28 27.61
CA TYR A 332 31.07 -1.32 28.34
C TYR A 332 31.65 -2.72 28.08
N ALA A 333 31.91 -3.06 26.81
CA ALA A 333 32.57 -4.31 26.46
C ALA A 333 33.97 -4.40 27.08
N GLU A 334 34.77 -3.34 27.02
CA GLU A 334 36.09 -3.27 27.66
C GLU A 334 36.02 -3.47 29.18
N MET A 335 35.00 -2.90 29.82
CA MET A 335 34.78 -3.07 31.26
C MET A 335 34.42 -4.53 31.60
N LEU A 336 33.54 -5.18 30.84
CA LEU A 336 33.21 -6.59 31.04
C LEU A 336 34.46 -7.47 30.89
N ILE A 337 35.27 -7.23 29.86
CA ILE A 337 36.53 -7.95 29.60
C ILE A 337 37.52 -7.76 30.75
N THR A 338 37.63 -6.52 31.26
CA THR A 338 38.53 -6.19 32.37
C THR A 338 38.08 -6.84 33.68
N GLU A 339 36.78 -6.84 33.97
CA GLU A 339 36.22 -7.33 35.22
C GLU A 339 36.14 -8.87 35.27
N PHE A 340 35.87 -9.48 34.11
CA PHE A 340 35.70 -10.92 33.94
C PHE A 340 36.63 -11.44 32.83
N PRO A 341 37.97 -11.37 33.06
CA PRO A 341 38.92 -11.90 32.10
C PRO A 341 38.63 -13.39 31.86
N ASP A 342 38.83 -13.82 30.61
CA ASP A 342 38.69 -15.22 30.17
C ASP A 342 37.29 -15.84 30.37
N THR A 343 36.26 -15.03 30.65
CA THR A 343 34.88 -15.48 30.73
C THR A 343 34.28 -15.54 29.32
N PRO A 344 33.64 -16.65 28.92
CA PRO A 344 32.90 -16.73 27.67
C PRO A 344 31.77 -15.68 27.63
N MET A 345 31.82 -14.79 26.65
CA MET A 345 30.86 -13.70 26.50
C MET A 345 30.05 -13.84 25.23
N MET A 346 28.78 -13.45 25.32
CA MET A 346 27.85 -13.47 24.22
C MET A 346 27.08 -12.18 24.09
N TRP A 347 27.07 -11.63 22.87
CA TRP A 347 26.19 -10.55 22.50
C TRP A 347 24.79 -11.08 22.19
N ARG A 348 23.80 -10.66 22.97
CA ARG A 348 22.40 -11.06 22.77
C ARG A 348 21.69 -10.06 21.84
N SER A 349 21.28 -10.51 20.66
CA SER A 349 20.71 -9.62 19.65
C SER A 349 19.39 -8.98 20.06
N LEU A 350 19.19 -7.72 19.71
CA LEU A 350 18.00 -6.95 20.07
C LEU A 350 16.74 -7.53 19.43
N THR A 351 15.64 -7.52 20.19
CA THR A 351 14.33 -7.96 19.69
C THR A 351 13.70 -6.85 18.86
N TYR A 352 13.27 -7.17 17.64
CA TYR A 352 12.53 -6.27 16.75
C TYR A 352 11.04 -6.61 16.76
N HIS A 353 10.16 -5.62 16.90
CA HIS A 353 8.72 -5.86 16.97
C HIS A 353 7.96 -5.23 15.79
N GLN A 354 7.39 -6.06 14.90
CA GLN A 354 6.64 -5.57 13.72
C GLN A 354 5.29 -4.90 14.07
N LYS A 355 4.58 -5.36 15.11
CA LYS A 355 3.17 -4.96 15.36
C LYS A 355 2.96 -3.69 16.18
N THR A 356 4.00 -3.16 16.84
CA THR A 356 3.85 -1.94 17.65
C THR A 356 3.97 -0.66 16.80
N GLY A 357 4.13 -0.78 15.48
CA GLY A 357 4.43 0.34 14.58
C GLY A 357 5.90 0.77 14.66
N SER A 358 6.78 -0.09 15.19
CA SER A 358 8.17 0.17 15.50
C SER A 358 9.08 -0.47 14.45
N GLY A 359 9.12 0.11 13.25
CA GLY A 359 10.29 -0.01 12.38
C GLY A 359 11.42 0.84 12.95
N ASP A 360 11.88 0.49 14.16
CA ASP A 360 12.79 1.34 14.93
C ASP A 360 14.20 1.20 14.35
N ILE A 361 14.43 1.94 13.27
CA ILE A 361 15.68 1.94 12.51
C ILE A 361 16.89 2.17 13.42
N MET A 362 16.70 2.91 14.52
CA MET A 362 17.71 3.09 15.54
C MET A 362 18.03 1.81 16.31
N VAL A 363 17.04 0.99 16.66
CA VAL A 363 17.29 -0.31 17.32
C VAL A 363 18.06 -1.25 16.37
N VAL A 364 17.76 -1.20 15.07
CA VAL A 364 18.51 -1.95 14.05
C VAL A 364 19.95 -1.44 13.95
N GLU A 365 20.15 -0.12 13.85
CA GLU A 365 21.47 0.50 13.81
C GLU A 365 22.29 0.21 15.09
N MET A 366 21.63 0.17 16.25
CA MET A 366 22.24 -0.17 17.54
C MET A 366 22.63 -1.65 17.64
N ASP A 367 21.77 -2.57 17.22
CA ASP A 367 22.06 -4.00 17.23
C ASP A 367 23.24 -4.33 16.29
N ARG A 368 23.31 -3.65 15.13
CA ARG A 368 24.42 -3.79 14.17
C ARG A 368 25.76 -3.38 14.77
N ILE A 369 25.80 -2.22 15.42
CA ILE A 369 27.01 -1.76 16.11
C ILE A 369 27.37 -2.72 17.24
N GLY A 370 26.38 -3.20 18.01
CA GLY A 370 26.59 -4.18 19.07
C GLY A 370 27.21 -5.48 18.56
N ARG A 371 26.68 -6.03 17.45
CA ARG A 371 27.22 -7.23 16.78
C ARG A 371 28.64 -7.01 16.25
N ALA A 372 28.90 -5.88 15.59
CA ALA A 372 30.22 -5.57 15.05
C ALA A 372 31.26 -5.42 16.18
N LEU A 373 30.90 -4.79 17.29
CA LEU A 373 31.77 -4.72 18.47
C LEU A 373 31.96 -6.08 19.12
N ALA A 374 30.90 -6.87 19.28
CA ALA A 374 30.99 -8.24 19.79
C ALA A 374 31.98 -9.04 18.97
N GLU A 375 31.94 -8.91 17.64
CA GLU A 375 32.90 -9.55 16.76
C GLU A 375 34.32 -9.05 16.96
N GLN A 376 34.51 -7.73 17.02
CA GLN A 376 35.81 -7.13 17.26
C GLN A 376 36.47 -7.64 18.56
N TYR A 377 35.67 -7.95 19.58
CA TYR A 377 36.14 -8.50 20.85
C TYR A 377 36.11 -10.04 20.93
N GLY A 378 35.76 -10.74 19.84
CA GLY A 378 35.68 -12.20 19.81
C GLY A 378 34.55 -12.80 20.65
N HIS A 379 33.53 -12.00 20.97
CA HIS A 379 32.33 -12.42 21.68
C HIS A 379 31.36 -13.13 20.73
N GLU A 380 30.70 -14.19 21.20
CA GLU A 380 29.77 -14.96 20.38
C GLU A 380 28.42 -14.21 20.24
N VAL A 381 27.81 -14.20 19.06
CA VAL A 381 26.46 -13.62 18.87
C VAL A 381 25.38 -14.68 19.16
N PHE A 382 24.51 -14.37 20.12
CA PHE A 382 23.27 -15.08 20.43
C PHE A 382 22.10 -14.47 19.65
N GLU A 383 21.70 -15.12 18.56
CA GLU A 383 20.76 -14.62 17.54
C GLU A 383 19.27 -14.64 17.93
N TRP A 384 18.97 -14.56 19.22
CA TRP A 384 17.61 -14.64 19.74
C TRP A 384 16.62 -13.68 19.08
N GLY A 385 16.96 -12.40 19.01
CA GLY A 385 16.09 -11.36 18.46
C GLY A 385 15.76 -11.56 16.98
N ARG A 386 16.68 -12.18 16.23
CA ARG A 386 16.50 -12.51 14.81
C ARG A 386 15.52 -13.68 14.65
N ILE A 387 15.68 -14.75 15.43
CA ILE A 387 14.84 -15.95 15.37
C ILE A 387 13.36 -15.63 15.63
N ILE A 388 13.08 -14.69 16.54
CA ILE A 388 11.70 -14.37 16.95
C ILE A 388 11.11 -13.12 16.29
N SER A 389 11.85 -12.47 15.39
CA SER A 389 11.50 -11.16 14.81
C SER A 389 10.14 -11.14 14.08
N LEU A 390 9.71 -12.27 13.51
CA LEU A 390 8.45 -12.42 12.78
C LEU A 390 7.28 -12.89 13.66
N MET A 391 7.53 -13.17 14.95
CA MET A 391 6.55 -13.78 15.86
C MET A 391 5.79 -12.76 16.73
N GLY A 392 5.47 -11.60 16.15
CA GLY A 392 4.87 -10.46 16.87
C GLY A 392 3.51 -10.71 17.51
N SER A 393 2.77 -11.76 17.12
CA SER A 393 1.50 -12.15 17.79
C SER A 393 1.70 -12.85 19.13
N TRP A 394 2.92 -13.31 19.42
CA TRP A 394 3.26 -14.07 20.63
C TRP A 394 3.85 -13.18 21.74
N TYR A 395 3.73 -11.87 21.58
CA TYR A 395 4.13 -10.88 22.57
C TYR A 395 2.92 -10.52 23.43
N GLU A 396 3.10 -10.51 24.75
CA GLU A 396 2.00 -10.25 25.68
C GLU A 396 1.68 -8.76 25.81
N ASP A 397 2.70 -7.89 25.76
CA ASP A 397 2.57 -6.45 25.99
C ASP A 397 3.24 -5.60 24.91
N GLY A 398 3.47 -6.19 23.73
CA GLY A 398 4.11 -5.53 22.59
C GLY A 398 5.63 -5.35 22.73
N THR A 399 6.23 -5.78 23.85
CA THR A 399 7.69 -5.74 24.09
C THR A 399 8.24 -7.08 24.59
N HIS A 400 7.50 -7.80 25.43
CA HIS A 400 7.94 -9.07 26.00
C HIS A 400 7.28 -10.24 25.26
N PRO A 401 8.07 -11.24 24.79
CA PRO A 401 7.53 -12.54 24.42
C PRO A 401 6.75 -13.14 25.57
N GLY A 402 5.65 -13.81 25.26
CA GLY A 402 4.86 -14.48 26.27
C GLY A 402 5.55 -15.69 26.88
N GLU A 403 5.10 -16.05 28.07
CA GLU A 403 5.48 -17.31 28.71
C GLU A 403 4.97 -18.49 27.86
N GLY A 404 5.86 -19.41 27.47
CA GLY A 404 5.52 -20.49 26.54
C GLY A 404 6.66 -20.85 25.57
N ALA A 405 6.29 -21.15 24.32
CA ALA A 405 7.16 -21.67 23.26
C ALA A 405 8.44 -20.87 23.01
N LEU A 406 8.33 -19.54 22.86
CA LEU A 406 9.47 -18.68 22.59
C LEU A 406 10.42 -18.67 23.79
N THR A 407 9.90 -18.44 24.98
CA THR A 407 10.73 -18.38 26.19
C THR A 407 11.39 -19.73 26.51
N TRP A 408 10.76 -20.84 26.13
CA TRP A 408 11.36 -22.18 26.17
C TRP A 408 12.54 -22.34 25.21
N LEU A 409 12.41 -21.83 23.96
CA LEU A 409 13.50 -21.83 22.99
C LEU A 409 14.70 -20.99 23.45
N TRP A 410 14.46 -19.83 24.06
CA TRP A 410 15.53 -19.01 24.65
C TRP A 410 16.36 -19.80 25.67
N GLY A 411 15.69 -20.56 26.55
CA GLY A 411 16.37 -21.44 27.51
C GLY A 411 17.20 -22.54 26.84
N ASN A 412 16.66 -23.16 25.78
CA ASN A 412 17.39 -24.18 25.00
C ASN A 412 18.70 -23.63 24.42
N MET A 413 18.62 -22.44 23.83
CA MET A 413 19.78 -21.80 23.23
C MET A 413 20.83 -21.44 24.29
N ILE A 414 20.44 -20.87 25.43
CA ILE A 414 21.40 -20.54 26.49
C ILE A 414 22.13 -21.77 27.01
N LEU A 415 21.41 -22.88 27.22
CA LEU A 415 22.04 -24.12 27.66
C LEU A 415 22.97 -24.71 26.58
N GLU A 416 22.65 -24.54 25.29
CA GLU A 416 23.56 -24.90 24.18
C GLU A 416 24.87 -24.11 24.26
N TYR A 417 24.79 -22.79 24.41
CA TYR A 417 25.97 -21.94 24.50
C TYR A 417 26.77 -22.22 25.79
N LEU A 418 26.09 -22.51 26.90
CA LEU A 418 26.77 -22.92 28.13
C LEU A 418 27.49 -24.25 27.94
N ALA A 419 26.89 -25.24 27.29
CA ALA A 419 27.52 -26.53 27.00
C ALA A 419 28.78 -26.37 26.13
N ARG A 420 28.72 -25.49 25.12
CA ARG A 420 29.87 -25.07 24.30
C ARG A 420 30.98 -24.46 25.13
N SER A 421 30.64 -23.45 25.94
CA SER A 421 31.59 -22.74 26.79
C SER A 421 32.30 -23.67 27.79
N ALA A 422 31.59 -24.70 28.26
CA ALA A 422 32.11 -25.71 29.16
C ALA A 422 32.99 -26.78 28.47
N LYS A 423 33.22 -26.68 27.15
CA LYS A 423 33.90 -27.69 26.32
C LYS A 423 33.32 -29.09 26.52
N SER A 424 32.00 -29.17 26.72
CA SER A 424 31.32 -30.46 26.80
C SER A 424 31.59 -31.24 25.51
N LYS A 425 31.84 -32.55 25.60
CA LYS A 425 31.97 -33.42 24.41
C LYS A 425 30.78 -33.32 23.46
N LEU A 426 29.64 -32.86 23.97
CA LEU A 426 28.37 -32.68 23.25
C LEU A 426 28.18 -31.25 22.70
N GLY A 427 28.95 -30.26 23.14
CA GLY A 427 28.76 -28.84 22.78
C GLY A 427 29.49 -28.39 21.50
N GLY A 428 30.51 -29.12 21.04
CA GLY A 428 31.34 -28.70 19.90
C GLY A 428 32.33 -27.55 20.22
N ASP A 429 33.23 -27.27 19.27
CA ASP A 429 34.34 -26.31 19.43
C ASP A 429 33.90 -24.83 19.42
N TYR A 430 34.77 -23.94 19.94
CA TYR A 430 34.64 -22.48 19.97
C TYR A 430 34.54 -21.89 18.55
N ARG A 431 33.64 -20.92 18.31
CA ARG A 431 33.32 -20.39 16.96
C ARG A 431 33.45 -18.87 16.91
N PHE A 432 34.13 -18.37 15.87
CA PHE A 432 34.26 -16.94 15.59
C PHE A 432 33.01 -16.35 14.91
N PRO A 433 32.83 -15.02 14.95
CA PRO A 433 31.77 -14.30 14.25
C PRO A 433 31.95 -14.40 12.73
N TYR A 434 30.82 -14.39 12.02
CA TYR A 434 30.74 -14.50 10.56
C TYR A 434 29.81 -13.41 10.07
N PHE A 435 30.30 -12.52 9.20
CA PHE A 435 29.49 -11.58 8.44
C PHE A 435 29.61 -11.92 6.95
N ASP A 436 28.86 -12.91 6.47
CA ASP A 436 28.50 -12.91 5.04
C ASP A 436 27.10 -12.34 4.88
N GLY A 437 27.02 -11.22 4.14
CA GLY A 437 26.00 -10.90 3.13
C GLY A 437 24.52 -10.86 3.52
N TRP A 438 24.14 -11.18 4.76
CA TRP A 438 22.73 -11.34 5.11
C TRP A 438 22.03 -9.99 5.39
N GLU A 439 22.81 -8.97 5.76
CA GLU A 439 22.29 -7.63 6.04
C GLU A 439 22.14 -6.74 4.80
N SER A 440 22.81 -7.05 3.69
CA SER A 440 22.50 -6.45 2.38
C SER A 440 21.16 -6.98 1.85
N ILE A 441 20.78 -8.21 2.22
CA ILE A 441 19.51 -8.86 1.86
C ILE A 441 18.34 -8.34 2.70
N TYR A 442 18.50 -8.10 4.01
CA TYR A 442 17.37 -7.61 4.83
C TYR A 442 16.98 -6.14 4.62
N MET A 443 17.86 -5.35 3.99
CA MET A 443 17.49 -4.01 3.52
C MET A 443 16.88 -4.03 2.10
N LEU A 444 17.01 -5.13 1.37
CA LEU A 444 16.46 -5.35 0.03
C LEU A 444 15.56 -6.59 0.02
N LYS A 445 14.28 -6.34 0.35
CA LYS A 445 13.13 -7.26 0.28
C LYS A 445 13.04 -8.31 1.40
N PRO A 446 11.96 -8.29 2.21
CA PRO A 446 11.60 -9.36 3.16
C PRO A 446 11.35 -10.75 2.54
N ASN A 447 11.41 -10.92 1.21
CA ASN A 447 10.85 -12.07 0.50
C ASN A 447 11.88 -13.08 -0.02
N LEU A 448 13.19 -12.81 0.13
CA LEU A 448 14.23 -13.62 -0.51
C LEU A 448 14.39 -15.02 0.13
N TRP A 449 13.94 -15.20 1.37
CA TRP A 449 14.00 -16.49 2.06
C TRP A 449 13.02 -17.55 1.53
N HIS A 450 11.92 -17.12 0.91
CA HIS A 450 10.96 -18.05 0.31
C HIS A 450 11.43 -18.58 -1.05
N HIS A 451 12.25 -17.80 -1.78
CA HIS A 451 12.68 -18.13 -3.15
C HIS A 451 13.95 -18.99 -3.21
N LEU A 452 14.81 -18.94 -2.18
CA LEU A 452 15.99 -19.83 -2.06
C LEU A 452 15.60 -21.30 -1.82
N ALA A 453 14.40 -21.55 -1.32
CA ALA A 453 13.86 -22.91 -1.19
C ALA A 453 13.30 -23.45 -2.52
N GLU A 454 12.86 -22.57 -3.44
CA GLU A 454 12.33 -22.96 -4.75
C GLU A 454 13.43 -23.20 -5.79
N THR A 455 14.50 -22.40 -5.77
CA THR A 455 15.61 -22.49 -6.75
C THR A 455 16.51 -23.71 -6.54
N MET A 456 16.55 -24.30 -5.34
CA MET A 456 17.25 -25.58 -5.11
C MET A 456 16.53 -26.79 -5.71
N SER A 457 15.26 -26.64 -6.12
CA SER A 457 14.50 -27.72 -6.77
C SER A 457 14.65 -27.77 -8.30
N GLU A 458 15.20 -26.73 -8.94
CA GLU A 458 15.31 -26.65 -10.41
C GLU A 458 16.66 -27.12 -11.00
N GLN A 459 17.68 -27.41 -10.17
CA GLN A 459 19.00 -27.82 -10.66
C GLN A 459 19.21 -29.33 -10.84
N THR A 460 18.24 -30.19 -10.52
CA THR A 460 18.40 -31.66 -10.57
C THR A 460 17.95 -32.33 -11.88
N ASN A 461 17.87 -31.60 -13.00
CA ASN A 461 17.68 -32.24 -14.30
C ASN A 461 18.51 -31.61 -15.43
N LYS A 462 19.78 -32.04 -15.55
CA LYS A 462 20.42 -32.38 -16.83
C LYS A 462 21.74 -33.13 -16.64
N ASN A 463 21.87 -34.23 -17.38
CA ASN A 463 23.01 -35.14 -17.36
C ASN A 463 24.27 -34.58 -18.04
N HIS A 464 25.40 -35.04 -17.49
CA HIS A 464 26.69 -35.39 -18.08
C HIS A 464 27.56 -34.38 -18.85
N ASP A 465 28.79 -34.31 -18.32
CA ASP A 465 30.09 -34.13 -18.98
C ASP A 465 30.41 -32.75 -19.55
N GLU A 466 30.99 -31.88 -18.71
CA GLU A 466 32.11 -30.99 -19.05
C GLU A 466 32.61 -30.25 -17.79
N GLU A 467 33.93 -30.30 -17.53
CA GLU A 467 34.58 -29.52 -16.47
C GLU A 467 34.47 -28.01 -16.78
N PRO A 468 34.05 -27.15 -15.82
CA PRO A 468 33.98 -25.73 -16.09
C PRO A 468 35.36 -25.08 -15.92
N ASN A 469 35.92 -24.64 -17.05
CA ASN A 469 36.92 -23.58 -17.07
C ASN A 469 36.36 -22.29 -16.46
N ALA A 470 37.24 -21.55 -15.80
CA ALA A 470 36.96 -20.24 -15.22
C ALA A 470 36.42 -19.24 -16.26
N VAL A 471 35.12 -18.95 -16.27
CA VAL A 471 34.54 -17.83 -17.04
C VAL A 471 33.27 -17.27 -16.34
N GLU A 472 33.45 -16.02 -15.89
CA GLU A 472 32.54 -14.86 -15.83
C GLU A 472 31.27 -14.79 -14.96
N VAL A 473 31.33 -13.75 -14.14
CA VAL A 473 30.40 -13.11 -13.20
C VAL A 473 29.18 -12.46 -13.92
N GLU A 474 28.69 -13.01 -15.04
CA GLU A 474 27.69 -12.31 -15.87
C GLU A 474 26.22 -12.76 -15.69
N LEU A 475 25.93 -13.79 -14.88
CA LEU A 475 24.59 -14.40 -14.81
C LEU A 475 23.62 -13.88 -13.74
N LEU A 476 24.05 -13.01 -12.82
CA LEU A 476 23.16 -12.42 -11.79
C LEU A 476 22.56 -11.06 -12.15
N ALA A 477 22.89 -10.51 -13.32
CA ALA A 477 22.22 -9.33 -13.86
C ALA A 477 20.83 -9.66 -14.45
N VAL A 478 20.52 -10.94 -14.69
CA VAL A 478 19.37 -11.36 -15.50
C VAL A 478 18.08 -11.60 -14.68
N ASP A 479 18.15 -11.97 -13.39
CA ASP A 479 16.94 -12.28 -12.59
C ASP A 479 16.39 -11.12 -11.72
N GLU A 480 17.17 -10.06 -11.46
CA GLU A 480 16.59 -8.81 -10.97
C GLU A 480 15.77 -8.10 -12.06
N GLU A 481 16.08 -8.29 -13.35
CA GLU A 481 15.21 -7.77 -14.41
C GLU A 481 13.83 -8.42 -14.39
N ASP A 482 13.70 -9.73 -14.14
CA ASP A 482 12.43 -10.48 -14.24
C ASP A 482 11.46 -10.23 -13.07
N ASN A 483 11.96 -10.04 -11.84
CA ASN A 483 11.10 -9.74 -10.67
C ASN A 483 10.63 -8.27 -10.67
N TYR A 484 11.42 -7.37 -11.26
CA TYR A 484 11.00 -6.01 -11.57
C TYR A 484 10.05 -5.99 -12.77
N GLN A 485 10.26 -6.82 -13.79
CA GLN A 485 9.29 -7.01 -14.88
C GLN A 485 7.92 -7.42 -14.33
N GLY A 486 7.82 -8.32 -13.34
CA GLY A 486 6.54 -8.72 -12.75
C GLY A 486 5.75 -7.59 -12.07
N LEU A 487 6.39 -6.74 -11.26
CA LEU A 487 5.77 -5.55 -10.66
C LEU A 487 5.45 -4.47 -11.71
N THR A 488 6.33 -4.35 -12.71
CA THR A 488 6.17 -3.44 -13.84
C THR A 488 4.98 -3.87 -14.70
N LEU A 489 4.82 -5.16 -15.02
CA LEU A 489 3.71 -5.72 -15.79
C LEU A 489 2.37 -5.57 -15.04
N LYS A 490 2.36 -5.80 -13.72
CA LYS A 490 1.16 -5.60 -12.88
C LYS A 490 0.74 -4.13 -12.85
N SER A 491 1.66 -3.20 -12.62
CA SER A 491 1.37 -1.76 -12.65
C SER A 491 0.97 -1.27 -14.04
N GLN A 492 1.63 -1.76 -15.10
CA GLN A 492 1.27 -1.52 -16.50
C GLN A 492 -0.15 -2.00 -16.83
N SER A 493 -0.58 -3.15 -16.32
CA SER A 493 -1.95 -3.65 -16.55
C SER A 493 -3.01 -2.66 -16.02
N ILE A 494 -2.83 -2.13 -14.81
CA ILE A 494 -3.75 -1.15 -14.18
C ILE A 494 -3.78 0.16 -14.98
N LEU A 495 -2.61 0.64 -15.40
CA LEU A 495 -2.49 1.87 -16.18
C LEU A 495 -3.09 1.71 -17.59
N SER A 496 -2.91 0.55 -18.22
CA SER A 496 -3.52 0.23 -19.52
C SER A 496 -5.05 0.19 -19.44
N GLY A 497 -5.60 -0.32 -18.33
CA GLY A 497 -7.04 -0.25 -18.06
C GLY A 497 -7.54 1.18 -17.91
N SER A 498 -6.79 2.03 -17.18
CA SER A 498 -7.16 3.43 -16.98
C SER A 498 -7.15 4.19 -18.30
N PHE A 499 -6.12 3.94 -19.13
CA PHE A 499 -6.01 4.48 -20.48
C PHE A 499 -7.21 4.09 -21.37
N ALA A 500 -7.56 2.80 -21.41
CA ALA A 500 -8.67 2.31 -22.23
C ALA A 500 -10.02 2.92 -21.78
N GLN A 501 -10.25 3.05 -20.48
CA GLN A 501 -11.47 3.67 -19.94
C GLN A 501 -11.61 5.14 -20.36
N VAL A 502 -10.53 5.93 -20.25
CA VAL A 502 -10.59 7.34 -20.62
C VAL A 502 -10.74 7.55 -22.12
N LEU A 503 -10.16 6.68 -22.97
CA LEU A 503 -10.43 6.71 -24.40
C LEU A 503 -11.92 6.60 -24.69
N ALA A 504 -12.62 5.65 -24.06
CA ALA A 504 -14.06 5.48 -24.28
C ALA A 504 -14.87 6.69 -23.78
N ILE A 505 -14.53 7.22 -22.60
CA ILE A 505 -15.16 8.43 -22.05
C ILE A 505 -14.98 9.63 -22.99
N VAL A 506 -13.77 9.86 -23.47
CA VAL A 506 -13.47 10.98 -24.38
C VAL A 506 -14.11 10.76 -25.75
N ALA A 507 -14.10 9.54 -26.27
CA ALA A 507 -14.68 9.21 -27.57
C ALA A 507 -16.19 9.44 -27.61
N THR A 508 -16.93 9.07 -26.55
CA THR A 508 -18.38 9.32 -26.49
C THR A 508 -18.73 10.81 -26.52
N GLY A 509 -17.95 11.67 -25.87
CA GLY A 509 -18.18 13.12 -25.87
C GLY A 509 -17.73 13.80 -27.17
N ALA A 510 -16.50 13.52 -27.60
CA ALA A 510 -15.88 14.21 -28.73
C ALA A 510 -16.54 13.88 -30.07
N PHE A 511 -17.00 12.63 -30.26
CA PHE A 511 -17.47 12.15 -31.57
C PHE A 511 -18.99 11.96 -31.67
N ALA A 512 -19.77 12.24 -30.61
CA ALA A 512 -21.22 12.05 -30.64
C ALA A 512 -21.91 12.80 -31.79
N ARG A 513 -21.44 14.00 -32.14
CA ARG A 513 -22.00 14.76 -33.28
C ARG A 513 -21.67 14.12 -34.63
N ASN A 514 -20.45 13.64 -34.80
CA ASN A 514 -20.04 12.95 -36.02
C ASN A 514 -20.80 11.62 -36.18
N MET A 515 -21.05 10.91 -35.08
CA MET A 515 -21.94 9.75 -35.06
C MET A 515 -23.36 10.12 -35.50
N ALA A 516 -23.88 11.26 -35.06
CA ALA A 516 -25.22 11.74 -35.45
C ALA A 516 -25.32 12.16 -36.92
N ASN A 517 -24.22 12.64 -37.51
CA ASN A 517 -24.17 12.94 -38.94
C ASN A 517 -24.29 11.68 -39.80
N VAL A 518 -23.74 10.55 -39.34
CA VAL A 518 -23.76 9.26 -40.06
C VAL A 518 -25.03 8.46 -39.76
N LEU A 519 -25.40 8.34 -38.49
CA LEU A 519 -26.48 7.46 -38.02
C LEU A 519 -27.86 8.12 -37.98
N GLY A 520 -27.93 9.43 -38.22
CA GLY A 520 -29.11 10.25 -37.95
C GLY A 520 -29.34 10.48 -36.45
N GLY A 521 -30.48 11.08 -36.08
CA GLY A 521 -30.85 11.31 -34.68
C GLY A 521 -30.06 12.44 -34.00
N ARG A 522 -29.95 13.60 -34.65
CA ARG A 522 -29.28 14.82 -34.13
C ARG A 522 -29.94 15.41 -32.88
N ASP A 523 -31.15 15.00 -32.56
CA ASP A 523 -31.86 15.31 -31.31
C ASP A 523 -31.39 14.42 -30.15
N LYS A 524 -30.81 13.24 -30.43
CA LYS A 524 -30.48 12.21 -29.45
C LYS A 524 -29.00 12.10 -29.12
N TYR A 525 -28.10 12.71 -29.88
CA TYR A 525 -26.65 12.53 -29.71
C TYR A 525 -26.12 12.85 -28.31
N ILE A 526 -26.77 13.76 -27.58
CA ILE A 526 -26.40 14.14 -26.20
C ILE A 526 -26.47 12.95 -25.24
N TRP A 527 -27.32 11.96 -25.54
CA TRP A 527 -27.47 10.73 -24.76
C TRP A 527 -26.29 9.78 -24.87
N VAL A 528 -25.44 9.93 -25.90
CA VAL A 528 -24.24 9.09 -26.03
C VAL A 528 -23.27 9.37 -24.87
N PRO A 529 -22.73 10.59 -24.66
CA PRO A 529 -21.89 10.86 -23.50
C PRO A 529 -22.66 10.83 -22.17
N GLN A 530 -23.92 11.27 -22.15
CA GLN A 530 -24.69 11.30 -20.91
C GLN A 530 -25.04 9.92 -20.38
N GLY A 531 -25.45 9.00 -21.26
CA GLY A 531 -25.75 7.63 -20.87
C GLY A 531 -24.54 6.96 -20.21
N LEU A 532 -23.34 7.18 -20.77
CA LEU A 532 -22.10 6.67 -20.19
C LEU A 532 -21.88 7.21 -18.78
N ILE A 533 -21.96 8.53 -18.58
CA ILE A 533 -21.68 9.18 -17.28
C ILE A 533 -22.73 8.80 -16.23
N ILE A 534 -24.01 8.73 -16.61
CA ILE A 534 -25.09 8.31 -15.70
C ILE A 534 -24.83 6.87 -15.25
N CYS A 535 -24.52 5.96 -16.18
CA CYS A 535 -24.21 4.57 -15.86
C CYS A 535 -22.98 4.45 -14.95
N SER A 536 -21.88 5.15 -15.25
CA SER A 536 -20.69 5.09 -14.41
C SER A 536 -20.90 5.66 -13.01
N THR A 537 -21.77 6.67 -12.87
CA THR A 537 -22.12 7.28 -11.57
C THR A 537 -22.69 6.24 -10.61
N PHE A 538 -23.70 5.47 -11.04
CA PHE A 538 -24.36 4.51 -10.16
C PHE A 538 -23.61 3.17 -10.05
N THR A 539 -22.72 2.83 -10.99
CA THR A 539 -21.97 1.56 -10.93
C THR A 539 -20.61 1.66 -10.24
N ALA A 540 -19.99 2.84 -10.17
CA ALA A 540 -18.64 2.98 -9.60
C ALA A 540 -18.55 2.52 -8.13
N ALA A 541 -19.42 3.02 -7.23
CA ALA A 541 -19.43 2.60 -5.83
C ALA A 541 -19.75 1.09 -5.64
N PRO A 542 -20.79 0.51 -6.28
CA PRO A 542 -21.04 -0.94 -6.21
C PRO A 542 -19.89 -1.79 -6.71
N ILE A 543 -19.28 -1.44 -7.86
CA ILE A 543 -18.17 -2.20 -8.41
C ILE A 543 -16.98 -2.14 -7.46
N ALA A 544 -16.69 -0.96 -6.88
CA ALA A 544 -15.61 -0.81 -5.94
C ALA A 544 -15.83 -1.64 -4.65
N GLN A 545 -17.01 -1.59 -4.05
CA GLN A 545 -17.32 -2.39 -2.86
C GLN A 545 -17.35 -3.89 -3.17
N SER A 546 -17.91 -4.28 -4.32
CA SER A 546 -17.93 -5.70 -4.73
C SER A 546 -16.51 -6.29 -4.78
N SER A 547 -15.52 -5.47 -5.14
CA SER A 547 -14.14 -5.93 -5.17
C SER A 547 -13.57 -6.31 -3.81
N ASP A 548 -14.16 -5.84 -2.71
CA ASP A 548 -13.78 -6.27 -1.35
C ASP A 548 -14.23 -7.72 -1.07
N PHE A 549 -15.26 -8.23 -1.75
CA PHE A 549 -15.82 -9.58 -1.57
C PHE A 549 -15.42 -10.60 -2.65
N TRP A 550 -15.25 -10.17 -3.91
CA TRP A 550 -14.87 -11.03 -5.04
C TRP A 550 -13.42 -10.85 -5.48
N GLY A 551 -12.63 -10.10 -4.71
CA GLY A 551 -11.27 -9.72 -5.06
C GLY A 551 -11.23 -8.62 -6.12
N ARG A 552 -10.03 -8.05 -6.35
CA ARG A 552 -9.86 -6.95 -7.31
C ARG A 552 -9.94 -7.41 -8.77
N ARG A 553 -9.48 -8.63 -9.07
CA ARG A 553 -9.31 -9.14 -10.44
C ARG A 553 -10.64 -9.36 -11.17
N LEU A 554 -11.61 -10.04 -10.53
CA LEU A 554 -12.87 -10.42 -11.19
C LEU A 554 -13.72 -9.21 -11.62
N PRO A 555 -13.96 -8.19 -10.77
CA PRO A 555 -14.71 -7.01 -11.19
C PRO A 555 -14.02 -6.23 -12.33
N ILE A 556 -12.68 -6.15 -12.35
CA ILE A 556 -11.93 -5.51 -13.44
C ILE A 556 -12.15 -6.25 -14.76
N LEU A 557 -12.02 -7.58 -14.77
CA LEU A 557 -12.23 -8.39 -15.99
C LEU A 557 -13.67 -8.29 -16.49
N PHE A 558 -14.65 -8.42 -15.58
CA PHE A 558 -16.07 -8.34 -15.92
C PHE A 558 -16.43 -7.01 -16.58
N CYS A 559 -16.03 -5.89 -15.98
CA CYS A 559 -16.34 -4.58 -16.51
C CYS A 559 -15.56 -4.24 -17.78
N THR A 560 -14.31 -4.73 -17.91
CA THR A 560 -13.54 -4.61 -19.15
C THR A 560 -14.23 -5.37 -20.29
N ALA A 561 -14.77 -6.57 -20.02
CA ALA A 561 -15.56 -7.31 -21.00
C ALA A 561 -16.83 -6.56 -21.42
N LEU A 562 -17.53 -5.91 -20.47
CA LEU A 562 -18.66 -5.03 -20.82
C LEU A 562 -18.21 -3.86 -21.71
N CYS A 563 -17.07 -3.23 -21.44
CA CYS A 563 -16.54 -2.17 -22.31
C CYS A 563 -16.22 -2.67 -23.72
N ILE A 564 -15.72 -3.90 -23.88
CA ILE A 564 -15.51 -4.53 -25.20
C ILE A 564 -16.85 -4.69 -25.91
N ILE A 565 -17.84 -5.29 -25.25
CA ILE A 565 -19.18 -5.52 -25.82
C ILE A 565 -19.83 -4.21 -26.22
N GLY A 566 -19.84 -3.21 -25.34
CA GLY A 566 -20.40 -1.89 -25.63
C GLY A 566 -19.70 -1.19 -26.80
N SER A 567 -18.37 -1.28 -26.88
CA SER A 567 -17.59 -0.72 -27.99
C SER A 567 -17.88 -1.43 -29.33
N ILE A 568 -18.13 -2.75 -29.32
CA ILE A 568 -18.58 -3.51 -30.50
C ILE A 568 -19.94 -3.00 -30.96
N VAL A 569 -20.89 -2.81 -30.03
CA VAL A 569 -22.22 -2.30 -30.35
C VAL A 569 -22.13 -0.90 -30.98
N ILE A 570 -21.29 -0.01 -30.44
CA ILE A 570 -21.12 1.34 -31.00
C ILE A 570 -20.42 1.30 -32.37
N SER A 571 -19.33 0.54 -32.52
CA SER A 571 -18.60 0.46 -33.80
C SER A 571 -19.45 -0.12 -34.94
N ARG A 572 -20.44 -0.95 -34.61
CA ARG A 572 -21.39 -1.57 -35.56
C ARG A 572 -22.76 -0.88 -35.59
N ALA A 573 -22.95 0.23 -34.88
CA ALA A 573 -24.24 0.90 -34.79
C ALA A 573 -24.77 1.30 -36.18
N SER A 574 -26.02 0.94 -36.48
CA SER A 574 -26.76 1.37 -37.68
C SER A 574 -27.76 2.50 -37.38
N SER A 575 -27.99 2.79 -36.10
CA SER A 575 -28.88 3.85 -35.63
C SER A 575 -28.32 4.51 -34.37
N MET A 576 -28.73 5.76 -34.11
CA MET A 576 -28.34 6.48 -32.89
C MET A 576 -28.79 5.76 -31.61
N THR A 577 -29.95 5.11 -31.61
CA THR A 577 -30.43 4.33 -30.45
C THR A 577 -29.50 3.16 -30.13
N MET A 578 -28.99 2.47 -31.15
CA MET A 578 -28.01 1.38 -30.96
C MET A 578 -26.69 1.91 -30.40
N ALA A 579 -26.23 3.08 -30.86
CA ALA A 579 -25.05 3.74 -30.31
C ALA A 579 -25.25 4.15 -28.84
N ILE A 580 -26.43 4.66 -28.48
CA ILE A 580 -26.78 4.99 -27.09
C ILE A 580 -26.78 3.73 -26.23
N ALA A 581 -27.41 2.64 -26.69
CA ALA A 581 -27.43 1.37 -25.97
C ALA A 581 -26.01 0.83 -25.71
N GLY A 582 -25.14 0.87 -26.73
CA GLY A 582 -23.73 0.52 -26.56
C GLY A 582 -23.01 1.43 -25.55
N SER A 583 -23.31 2.74 -25.55
CA SER A 583 -22.74 3.69 -24.59
C SER A 583 -23.17 3.41 -23.14
N LEU A 584 -24.41 2.98 -22.91
CA LEU A 584 -24.88 2.55 -21.59
C LEU A 584 -24.09 1.34 -21.09
N VAL A 585 -23.84 0.35 -21.95
CA VAL A 585 -23.03 -0.84 -21.61
C VAL A 585 -21.59 -0.45 -21.28
N VAL A 586 -20.97 0.42 -22.08
CA VAL A 586 -19.64 0.99 -21.77
C VAL A 586 -19.68 1.74 -20.45
N GLY A 587 -20.73 2.52 -20.17
CA GLY A 587 -20.87 3.26 -18.92
C GLY A 587 -20.95 2.38 -17.68
N VAL A 588 -21.63 1.23 -17.76
CA VAL A 588 -21.64 0.24 -16.68
C VAL A 588 -20.22 -0.26 -16.43
N GLY A 589 -19.50 -0.63 -17.49
CA GLY A 589 -18.09 -1.06 -17.41
C GLY A 589 -17.13 0.05 -16.96
N ALA A 590 -17.42 1.32 -17.23
CA ALA A 590 -16.61 2.46 -16.82
C ALA A 590 -16.58 2.67 -15.31
N GLY A 591 -17.51 2.06 -14.55
CA GLY A 591 -17.47 2.06 -13.09
C GLY A 591 -16.18 1.44 -12.51
N THR A 592 -15.50 0.55 -13.24
CA THR A 592 -14.18 0.01 -12.87
C THR A 592 -13.09 1.06 -12.74
N THR A 593 -13.26 2.26 -13.30
CA THR A 593 -12.31 3.37 -13.10
C THR A 593 -12.06 3.61 -11.61
N SER A 594 -13.09 3.54 -10.76
CA SER A 594 -12.93 3.69 -9.31
C SER A 594 -12.00 2.66 -8.68
N LEU A 595 -12.07 1.43 -9.18
CA LEU A 595 -11.25 0.33 -8.72
C LEU A 595 -9.79 0.46 -9.18
N LEU A 596 -9.55 0.96 -10.39
CA LEU A 596 -8.19 1.22 -10.89
C LEU A 596 -7.48 2.28 -10.04
N TYR A 597 -8.21 3.32 -9.62
CA TYR A 597 -7.72 4.33 -8.67
C TYR A 597 -7.45 3.75 -7.27
N ALA A 598 -8.29 2.81 -6.81
CA ALA A 598 -8.07 2.13 -5.52
C ALA A 598 -6.82 1.25 -5.55
N VAL A 599 -6.70 0.38 -6.56
CA VAL A 599 -5.58 -0.56 -6.70
C VAL A 599 -4.25 0.19 -6.81
N ALA A 600 -4.17 1.29 -7.57
CA ALA A 600 -2.96 2.10 -7.68
C ALA A 600 -2.47 2.64 -6.32
N SER A 601 -3.39 2.95 -5.39
CA SER A 601 -3.05 3.42 -4.04
C SER A 601 -2.86 2.31 -3.01
N GLU A 602 -3.35 1.10 -3.29
CA GLU A 602 -3.16 -0.08 -2.45
C GLU A 602 -1.76 -0.67 -2.61
N ILE A 603 -1.23 -0.67 -3.85
CA ILE A 603 0.12 -1.20 -4.16
C ILE A 603 1.26 -0.27 -3.75
N MET A 604 0.95 0.99 -3.43
CA MET A 604 1.94 2.00 -3.05
C MET A 604 1.83 2.37 -1.58
N PRO A 605 2.96 2.70 -0.91
CA PRO A 605 2.93 3.26 0.43
C PRO A 605 2.09 4.55 0.51
N ARG A 606 1.44 4.82 1.64
CA ARG A 606 0.56 5.99 1.82
C ARG A 606 1.23 7.32 1.46
N GLN A 607 2.52 7.47 1.72
CA GLN A 607 3.31 8.64 1.33
C GLN A 607 3.35 8.87 -0.19
N TYR A 608 3.39 7.79 -0.98
CA TYR A 608 3.50 7.82 -2.45
C TYR A 608 2.15 7.70 -3.17
N ARG A 609 1.02 7.64 -2.46
CA ARG A 609 -0.31 7.69 -3.08
C ARG A 609 -0.53 8.89 -4.01
N PRO A 610 -0.14 10.14 -3.67
CA PRO A 610 -0.30 11.25 -4.60
C PRO A 610 0.45 11.04 -5.92
N VAL A 611 1.61 10.40 -5.86
CA VAL A 611 2.42 10.02 -7.02
C VAL A 611 1.74 8.90 -7.82
N ALA A 612 1.22 7.88 -7.15
CA ALA A 612 0.49 6.79 -7.80
C ALA A 612 -0.72 7.31 -8.58
N GLN A 613 -1.49 8.20 -7.95
CA GLN A 613 -2.62 8.88 -8.56
C GLN A 613 -2.19 9.82 -9.69
N ALA A 614 -1.02 10.45 -9.60
CA ALA A 614 -0.45 11.22 -10.69
C ALA A 614 -0.12 10.32 -11.89
N GLY A 615 0.43 9.12 -11.67
CA GLY A 615 0.69 8.13 -12.71
C GLY A 615 -0.59 7.67 -13.43
N VAL A 616 -1.66 7.37 -12.68
CA VAL A 616 -2.98 7.07 -13.25
C VAL A 616 -3.49 8.24 -14.10
N ASN A 617 -3.35 9.48 -13.60
CA ASN A 617 -3.84 10.63 -14.34
C ASN A 617 -2.99 10.99 -15.57
N ILE A 618 -1.68 10.69 -15.57
CA ILE A 618 -0.85 10.78 -16.77
C ILE A 618 -1.36 9.80 -17.83
N ALA A 619 -1.62 8.55 -17.47
CA ALA A 619 -2.18 7.56 -18.40
C ALA A 619 -3.53 8.03 -18.98
N ASN A 620 -4.40 8.58 -18.13
CA ASN A 620 -5.68 9.17 -18.54
C ASN A 620 -5.50 10.37 -19.48
N SER A 621 -4.55 11.26 -19.18
CA SER A 621 -4.25 12.40 -20.03
C SER A 621 -3.72 11.99 -21.39
N LEU A 622 -2.83 11.00 -21.45
CA LEU A 622 -2.32 10.47 -22.72
C LEU A 622 -3.44 9.77 -23.53
N ALA A 623 -4.36 9.07 -22.86
CA ALA A 623 -5.55 8.52 -23.50
C ALA A 623 -6.42 9.63 -24.09
N GLY A 624 -6.66 10.72 -23.36
CA GLY A 624 -7.40 11.88 -23.86
C GLY A 624 -6.74 12.51 -25.08
N ILE A 625 -5.42 12.78 -25.01
CA ILE A 625 -4.65 13.38 -26.11
C ILE A 625 -4.69 12.48 -27.35
N SER A 626 -4.38 11.20 -27.20
CA SER A 626 -4.36 10.24 -28.31
C SER A 626 -5.75 10.09 -28.94
N THR A 627 -6.80 9.98 -28.12
CA THR A 627 -8.19 9.87 -28.60
C THR A 627 -8.62 11.10 -29.40
N LEU A 628 -8.34 12.31 -28.88
CA LEU A 628 -8.71 13.55 -29.54
C LEU A 628 -7.96 13.75 -30.85
N LEU A 629 -6.63 13.59 -30.85
CA LEU A 629 -5.83 13.81 -32.05
C LEU A 629 -6.10 12.74 -33.12
N LEU A 630 -6.09 11.46 -32.73
CA LEU A 630 -6.38 10.35 -33.64
C LEU A 630 -7.81 10.45 -34.17
N GLY A 631 -8.78 10.58 -33.27
CA GLY A 631 -10.19 10.54 -33.63
C GLY A 631 -10.60 11.74 -34.48
N PHE A 632 -10.23 12.98 -34.11
CA PHE A 632 -10.51 14.13 -34.97
C PHE A 632 -9.73 14.09 -36.29
N GLY A 633 -8.52 13.52 -36.33
CA GLY A 633 -7.79 13.30 -37.57
C GLY A 633 -8.46 12.28 -38.51
N LEU A 634 -9.06 11.23 -37.95
CA LEU A 634 -9.82 10.21 -38.68
C LEU A 634 -11.15 10.75 -39.19
N VAL A 635 -11.92 11.36 -38.30
CA VAL A 635 -13.26 11.89 -38.56
C VAL A 635 -13.21 13.10 -39.51
N LYS A 636 -12.13 13.89 -39.49
CA LYS A 636 -11.90 14.97 -40.48
C LYS A 636 -11.95 14.49 -41.93
N LYS A 637 -11.55 13.24 -42.20
CA LYS A 637 -11.59 12.68 -43.57
C LYS A 637 -12.97 12.18 -43.95
N ASN A 638 -13.63 11.52 -43.01
CA ASN A 638 -14.97 10.96 -43.18
C ASN A 638 -15.57 10.73 -41.79
N ASP A 639 -16.78 11.24 -41.56
CA ASP A 639 -17.49 11.06 -40.29
C ASP A 639 -17.68 9.58 -39.93
N GLU A 640 -17.81 8.68 -40.91
CA GLU A 640 -17.92 7.22 -40.68
C GLU A 640 -16.71 6.60 -39.96
N ASN A 641 -15.56 7.28 -39.99
CA ASN A 641 -14.35 6.81 -39.31
C ASN A 641 -14.46 6.85 -37.79
N PHE A 642 -15.57 7.36 -37.21
CA PHE A 642 -15.87 7.16 -35.79
C PHE A 642 -15.84 5.67 -35.41
N ARG A 643 -16.25 4.77 -36.34
CA ARG A 643 -16.22 3.32 -36.12
C ARG A 643 -14.80 2.82 -35.86
N VAL A 644 -13.81 3.38 -36.55
CA VAL A 644 -12.39 3.04 -36.40
C VAL A 644 -11.88 3.42 -35.01
N VAL A 645 -12.31 4.57 -34.48
CA VAL A 645 -11.98 4.97 -33.09
C VAL A 645 -12.46 3.91 -32.09
N TRP A 646 -13.66 3.37 -32.29
CA TRP A 646 -14.21 2.32 -31.44
C TRP A 646 -13.55 0.96 -31.67
N TYR A 647 -13.11 0.61 -32.89
CA TYR A 647 -12.29 -0.58 -33.12
C TYR A 647 -10.93 -0.49 -32.42
N VAL A 648 -10.29 0.69 -32.41
CA VAL A 648 -9.07 0.93 -31.63
C VAL A 648 -9.36 0.77 -30.13
N GLY A 649 -10.48 1.31 -29.65
CA GLY A 649 -10.93 1.11 -28.27
C GLY A 649 -11.14 -0.37 -27.90
N ILE A 650 -11.75 -1.17 -28.78
CA ILE A 650 -11.90 -2.63 -28.60
C ILE A 650 -10.54 -3.29 -28.45
N GLY A 651 -9.58 -2.96 -29.33
CA GLY A 651 -8.22 -3.49 -29.26
C GLY A 651 -7.54 -3.20 -27.93
N LEU A 652 -7.70 -1.97 -27.41
CA LEU A 652 -7.13 -1.57 -26.12
C LEU A 652 -7.82 -2.23 -24.93
N PHE A 653 -9.15 -2.37 -24.94
CA PHE A 653 -9.85 -3.10 -23.89
C PHE A 653 -9.53 -4.60 -23.93
N ALA A 654 -9.39 -5.20 -25.12
CA ALA A 654 -8.97 -6.58 -25.26
C ALA A 654 -7.53 -6.78 -24.76
N PHE A 655 -6.62 -5.86 -25.10
CA PHE A 655 -5.26 -5.87 -24.57
C PHE A 655 -5.25 -5.78 -23.04
N ASN A 656 -5.99 -4.84 -22.45
CA ASN A 656 -6.11 -4.73 -21.00
C ASN A 656 -6.74 -5.99 -20.38
N PHE A 657 -7.77 -6.57 -21.01
CA PHE A 657 -8.39 -7.80 -20.54
C PHE A 657 -7.37 -8.94 -20.48
N LEU A 658 -6.59 -9.14 -21.54
CA LEU A 658 -5.52 -10.15 -21.59
C LEU A 658 -4.42 -9.83 -20.57
N ALA A 659 -4.02 -8.56 -20.45
CA ALA A 659 -2.99 -8.15 -19.51
C ALA A 659 -3.40 -8.42 -18.05
N VAL A 660 -4.64 -8.07 -17.68
CA VAL A 660 -5.20 -8.36 -16.36
C VAL A 660 -5.41 -9.86 -16.17
N PHE A 661 -5.82 -10.58 -17.22
CA PHE A 661 -6.05 -12.02 -17.15
C PHE A 661 -4.76 -12.80 -16.91
N PHE A 662 -3.67 -12.49 -17.62
CA PHE A 662 -2.40 -13.21 -17.50
C PHE A 662 -1.51 -12.70 -16.37
N PHE A 663 -1.37 -11.37 -16.22
CA PHE A 663 -0.34 -10.77 -15.35
C PHE A 663 -0.88 -10.25 -14.01
N PHE A 664 -2.16 -9.86 -13.92
CA PHE A 664 -2.73 -9.30 -12.69
C PHE A 664 -3.40 -10.37 -11.81
N LYS A 665 -2.60 -11.01 -10.95
CA LYS A 665 -3.05 -11.98 -9.95
C LYS A 665 -2.82 -11.41 -8.53
N PRO A 666 -3.76 -10.61 -7.98
CA PRO A 666 -3.64 -10.08 -6.62
C PRO A 666 -3.93 -11.17 -5.57
N PRO A 667 -3.32 -11.08 -4.37
CA PRO A 667 -3.59 -12.01 -3.29
C PRO A 667 -5.06 -11.94 -2.85
N LYS A 668 -5.59 -13.07 -2.38
CA LYS A 668 -6.97 -13.16 -1.89
C LYS A 668 -7.13 -12.33 -0.63
N ARG A 669 -8.25 -11.59 -0.51
CA ARG A 669 -8.54 -10.80 0.69
C ARG A 669 -9.30 -11.62 1.73
N ARG A 670 -9.18 -11.26 3.02
CA ARG A 670 -9.92 -11.92 4.13
C ARG A 670 -11.43 -12.06 3.88
N LEU A 671 -12.09 -11.04 3.31
CA LEU A 671 -13.52 -11.10 3.00
C LEU A 671 -13.83 -11.94 1.74
N GLU A 672 -12.84 -12.12 0.86
CA GLU A 672 -12.95 -12.97 -0.32
C GLU A 672 -12.93 -14.44 0.05
N SER A 673 -12.21 -14.81 1.09
CA SER A 673 -12.04 -16.18 1.55
C SER A 673 -13.03 -16.60 2.63
N SER A 674 -13.37 -15.71 3.57
CA SER A 674 -14.17 -16.06 4.75
C SER A 674 -15.68 -16.15 4.53
N LEU A 675 -16.20 -15.73 3.36
CA LEU A 675 -17.64 -15.65 3.11
C LEU A 675 -18.09 -16.58 1.98
N ASN A 676 -19.18 -17.32 2.19
CA ASN A 676 -19.83 -18.08 1.13
C ASN A 676 -20.50 -17.16 0.11
N ARG A 677 -20.75 -17.66 -1.12
CA ARG A 677 -21.36 -16.85 -2.21
C ARG A 677 -22.66 -16.15 -1.79
N ARG A 678 -23.51 -16.83 -1.00
CA ARG A 678 -24.76 -16.26 -0.48
C ARG A 678 -24.52 -15.16 0.56
N GLU A 679 -23.48 -15.30 1.39
CA GLU A 679 -23.10 -14.32 2.40
C GLU A 679 -22.47 -13.09 1.77
N LYS A 680 -21.63 -13.26 0.75
CA LYS A 680 -21.08 -12.15 -0.06
C LYS A 680 -22.18 -11.30 -0.68
N VAL A 681 -23.21 -11.92 -1.26
CA VAL A 681 -24.35 -11.20 -1.85
C VAL A 681 -25.18 -10.50 -0.77
N LYS A 682 -25.34 -11.11 0.41
CA LYS A 682 -26.04 -10.47 1.55
C LYS A 682 -25.26 -9.32 2.19
N ALA A 683 -23.93 -9.38 2.14
CA ALA A 683 -23.03 -8.36 2.67
C ALA A 683 -23.01 -7.09 1.80
N LEU A 684 -23.31 -7.21 0.50
CA LEU A 684 -23.53 -6.05 -0.36
C LEU A 684 -24.76 -5.26 0.09
N ASP A 685 -24.66 -3.94 0.03
CA ASP A 685 -25.80 -3.08 0.31
C ASP A 685 -26.75 -2.93 -0.89
N LEU A 686 -27.33 -4.04 -1.33
CA LEU A 686 -28.19 -4.11 -2.51
C LEU A 686 -29.36 -3.13 -2.45
N ILE A 687 -29.95 -2.94 -1.26
CA ILE A 687 -31.06 -1.99 -1.06
C ILE A 687 -30.57 -0.57 -1.27
N GLY A 688 -29.47 -0.18 -0.61
CA GLY A 688 -28.85 1.13 -0.79
C GLY A 688 -28.49 1.39 -2.25
N TYR A 689 -27.90 0.40 -2.93
CA TYR A 689 -27.55 0.50 -4.35
C TYR A 689 -28.74 0.64 -5.29
N VAL A 690 -29.82 -0.10 -5.07
CA VAL A 690 -31.04 0.00 -5.89
C VAL A 690 -31.71 1.36 -5.69
N LEU A 691 -31.85 1.81 -4.44
CA LEU A 691 -32.42 3.12 -4.13
C LEU A 691 -31.57 4.24 -4.75
N PHE A 692 -30.25 4.18 -4.57
CA PHE A 692 -29.31 5.15 -5.15
C PHE A 692 -29.40 5.15 -6.67
N SER A 693 -29.34 3.99 -7.32
CA SER A 693 -29.36 3.89 -8.78
C SER A 693 -30.64 4.45 -9.37
N ILE A 694 -31.82 4.09 -8.83
CA ILE A 694 -33.10 4.61 -9.30
C ILE A 694 -33.16 6.13 -9.11
N GLY A 695 -32.77 6.61 -7.92
CA GLY A 695 -32.75 8.04 -7.60
C GLY A 695 -31.88 8.83 -8.56
N MET A 696 -30.64 8.39 -8.77
CA MET A 696 -29.67 9.07 -9.64
C MET A 696 -30.05 9.02 -11.11
N ILE A 697 -30.53 7.87 -11.62
CA ILE A 697 -30.95 7.74 -13.01
C ILE A 697 -32.12 8.68 -13.29
N LEU A 698 -33.17 8.66 -12.46
CA LEU A 698 -34.36 9.49 -12.69
C LEU A 698 -34.06 10.98 -12.51
N PHE A 699 -33.23 11.34 -11.53
CA PHE A 699 -32.77 12.72 -11.33
C PHE A 699 -32.00 13.23 -12.56
N SER A 700 -31.02 12.48 -13.06
CA SER A 700 -30.22 12.87 -14.22
C SER A 700 -31.01 12.84 -15.54
N VAL A 701 -31.95 11.90 -15.69
CA VAL A 701 -32.87 11.86 -16.85
C VAL A 701 -33.80 13.06 -16.85
N GLY A 702 -34.41 13.39 -15.70
CA GLY A 702 -35.28 14.56 -15.57
C GLY A 702 -34.55 15.86 -15.93
N LEU A 703 -33.31 16.03 -15.44
CA LEU A 703 -32.46 17.16 -15.81
C LEU A 703 -32.12 17.18 -17.30
N THR A 704 -31.80 16.03 -17.89
CA THR A 704 -31.44 15.94 -19.31
C THR A 704 -32.63 16.22 -20.22
N TRP A 705 -33.84 15.82 -19.81
CA TRP A 705 -35.09 16.08 -20.53
C TRP A 705 -35.58 17.52 -20.43
N ALA A 706 -35.13 18.26 -19.42
CA ALA A 706 -35.55 19.63 -19.20
C ALA A 706 -35.09 20.55 -20.34
N ASN A 707 -36.07 21.17 -21.01
CA ASN A 707 -35.91 21.91 -22.26
C ASN A 707 -35.26 21.10 -23.39
N ASN A 708 -35.29 19.75 -23.33
CA ASN A 708 -34.70 18.88 -24.34
C ASN A 708 -35.15 17.39 -24.22
N PRO A 709 -36.32 16.96 -24.73
CA PRO A 709 -37.25 17.68 -25.61
C PRO A 709 -38.43 18.33 -24.88
N TYR A 710 -38.60 18.05 -23.59
CA TYR A 710 -39.80 18.46 -22.85
C TYR A 710 -39.58 19.78 -22.11
N SER A 711 -40.64 20.55 -21.89
CA SER A 711 -40.54 21.76 -21.07
C SER A 711 -40.27 21.42 -19.59
N TRP A 712 -39.68 22.36 -18.84
CA TRP A 712 -39.45 22.19 -17.39
C TRP A 712 -40.71 21.85 -16.59
N GLN A 713 -41.86 22.38 -17.01
CA GLN A 713 -43.14 22.18 -16.32
C GLN A 713 -43.89 20.92 -16.80
N SER A 714 -43.32 20.18 -17.76
CA SER A 714 -43.97 18.98 -18.29
C SER A 714 -44.03 17.87 -17.26
N ALA A 715 -45.09 17.06 -17.32
CA ALA A 715 -45.27 15.92 -16.42
C ALA A 715 -44.10 14.92 -16.47
N PRO A 716 -43.49 14.57 -17.63
CA PRO A 716 -42.33 13.67 -17.67
C PRO A 716 -41.11 14.21 -16.91
N VAL A 717 -40.83 15.51 -16.99
CA VAL A 717 -39.68 16.13 -16.30
C VAL A 717 -39.94 16.20 -14.79
N LEU A 718 -41.09 16.76 -14.38
CA LEU A 718 -41.40 16.90 -12.96
C LEU A 718 -41.57 15.57 -12.25
N SER A 719 -42.19 14.56 -12.88
CA SER A 719 -42.37 13.24 -12.26
C SER A 719 -41.05 12.50 -12.09
N THR A 720 -40.21 12.43 -13.13
CA THR A 720 -38.87 11.80 -13.01
C THR A 720 -38.00 12.52 -11.99
N PHE A 721 -38.02 13.85 -11.98
CA PHE A 721 -37.27 14.64 -11.02
C PHE A 721 -37.75 14.44 -9.57
N ALA A 722 -39.06 14.52 -9.32
CA ALA A 722 -39.65 14.33 -8.00
C ALA A 722 -39.44 12.91 -7.47
N ILE A 723 -39.68 11.89 -8.30
CA ILE A 723 -39.43 10.49 -7.93
C ILE A 723 -37.93 10.29 -7.67
N GLY A 724 -37.05 10.82 -8.52
CA GLY A 724 -35.61 10.78 -8.30
C GLY A 724 -35.20 11.35 -6.94
N ILE A 725 -35.71 12.53 -6.58
CA ILE A 725 -35.47 13.15 -5.26
C ILE A 725 -35.98 12.26 -4.13
N VAL A 726 -37.19 11.70 -4.24
CA VAL A 726 -37.73 10.79 -3.22
C VAL A 726 -36.81 9.59 -3.02
N PHE A 727 -36.33 8.95 -4.07
CA PHE A 727 -35.40 7.83 -3.97
C PHE A 727 -34.02 8.23 -3.42
N ILE A 728 -33.52 9.42 -3.74
CA ILE A 728 -32.30 9.97 -3.12
C ILE A 728 -32.52 10.19 -1.61
N ILE A 729 -33.66 10.75 -1.19
CA ILE A 729 -34.01 10.92 0.22
C ILE A 729 -34.10 9.55 0.91
N LEU A 730 -34.76 8.57 0.29
CA LEU A 730 -34.84 7.20 0.82
C LEU A 730 -33.45 6.56 0.94
N THR A 731 -32.56 6.81 -0.02
CA THR A 731 -31.16 6.38 0.07
C THR A 731 -30.47 7.00 1.27
N VAL A 732 -30.60 8.32 1.48
CA VAL A 732 -30.02 8.99 2.65
C VAL A 732 -30.58 8.43 3.96
N VAL A 733 -31.91 8.25 4.05
CA VAL A 733 -32.55 7.67 5.25
C VAL A 733 -32.07 6.24 5.51
N TRP A 734 -31.86 5.45 4.45
CA TRP A 734 -31.31 4.09 4.54
C TRP A 734 -29.87 4.09 5.04
N GLU A 735 -28.98 4.86 4.41
CA GLU A 735 -27.56 4.94 4.77
C GLU A 735 -27.34 5.54 6.15
N VAL A 736 -28.17 6.49 6.60
CA VAL A 736 -28.08 7.03 7.96
C VAL A 736 -28.42 5.96 9.01
N LYS A 737 -29.33 5.03 8.69
CA LYS A 737 -29.70 3.94 9.61
C LYS A 737 -28.72 2.77 9.54
N LYS A 738 -28.22 2.43 8.36
CA LYS A 738 -27.34 1.29 8.14
C LYS A 738 -25.86 1.67 8.31
N LYS A 739 -25.26 1.23 9.41
CA LYS A 739 -23.87 1.60 9.78
C LYS A 739 -22.80 1.02 8.84
N ASP A 740 -23.09 -0.15 8.27
CA ASP A 740 -22.25 -0.95 7.38
C ASP A 740 -22.71 -0.89 5.91
N GLY A 741 -23.46 0.15 5.53
CA GLY A 741 -23.91 0.38 4.16
C GLY A 741 -22.78 0.75 3.20
N PHE A 742 -23.12 1.06 1.95
CA PHE A 742 -22.10 1.48 0.98
C PHE A 742 -21.47 2.84 1.33
N CYS A 743 -22.18 3.69 2.07
CA CYS A 743 -21.64 4.87 2.73
C CYS A 743 -21.26 4.56 4.19
N HIS A 744 -20.40 3.56 4.38
CA HIS A 744 -19.98 3.06 5.69
C HIS A 744 -19.59 4.19 6.66
N HIS A 745 -20.18 4.23 7.86
CA HIS A 745 -20.06 5.40 8.76
C HIS A 745 -18.62 5.68 9.20
N ALA A 746 -17.79 4.63 9.31
CA ALA A 746 -16.35 4.75 9.60
C ALA A 746 -15.57 5.64 8.62
N LEU A 747 -16.07 5.84 7.39
CA LEU A 747 -15.48 6.76 6.41
C LEU A 747 -15.53 8.22 6.87
N PHE A 748 -16.58 8.59 7.62
CA PHE A 748 -16.81 9.96 8.09
C PHE A 748 -16.30 10.21 9.52
N GLN A 749 -16.02 9.15 10.27
CA GLN A 749 -15.58 9.24 11.68
C GLN A 749 -14.09 9.55 11.82
N THR A 750 -13.26 9.09 10.87
CA THR A 750 -11.80 9.26 10.94
C THR A 750 -11.38 10.72 10.75
N SER A 751 -11.93 11.41 9.74
CA SER A 751 -11.58 12.80 9.43
C SER A 751 -12.65 13.49 8.60
N ARG A 752 -12.87 14.78 8.85
CA ARG A 752 -13.73 15.65 8.01
C ARG A 752 -13.25 15.77 6.56
N ASN A 753 -11.98 15.46 6.30
CA ASN A 753 -11.39 15.54 4.98
C ASN A 753 -12.08 14.63 3.95
N PHE A 754 -12.63 13.48 4.37
CA PHE A 754 -13.35 12.60 3.45
C PHE A 754 -14.62 13.28 2.91
N ALA A 755 -15.45 13.85 3.79
CA ALA A 755 -16.64 14.61 3.39
C ALA A 755 -16.30 15.81 2.51
N LEU A 756 -15.25 16.56 2.87
CA LEU A 756 -14.77 17.69 2.07
C LEU A 756 -14.27 17.24 0.70
N ALA A 757 -13.56 16.11 0.61
CA ALA A 757 -13.10 15.55 -0.65
C ALA A 757 -14.25 15.09 -1.55
N LEU A 758 -15.32 14.51 -0.98
CA LEU A 758 -16.53 14.13 -1.73
C LEU A 758 -17.23 15.33 -2.36
N VAL A 759 -17.40 16.43 -1.61
CA VAL A 759 -18.03 17.64 -2.16
C VAL A 759 -17.09 18.37 -3.13
N PHE A 760 -15.80 18.42 -2.82
CA PHE A 760 -14.80 19.03 -3.69
C PHE A 760 -14.74 18.31 -5.05
N ILE A 761 -14.67 16.98 -5.07
CA ILE A 761 -14.60 16.21 -6.33
C ILE A 761 -15.91 16.29 -7.12
N PHE A 762 -17.07 16.45 -6.47
CA PHE A 762 -18.33 16.75 -7.15
C PHE A 762 -18.24 18.09 -7.89
N ILE A 763 -17.76 19.15 -7.23
CA ILE A 763 -17.61 20.48 -7.84
C ILE A 763 -16.55 20.47 -8.93
N GLU A 764 -15.43 19.77 -8.71
CA GLU A 764 -14.39 19.61 -9.71
C GLU A 764 -14.92 18.84 -10.93
N GLY A 765 -15.71 17.79 -10.74
CA GLY A 765 -16.40 17.10 -11.83
C GLY A 765 -17.36 18.04 -12.55
N PHE A 766 -18.15 18.80 -11.80
CA PHE A 766 -19.10 19.78 -12.35
C PHE A 766 -18.38 20.84 -13.22
N ALA A 767 -17.21 21.31 -12.79
CA ALA A 767 -16.36 22.22 -13.53
C ALA A 767 -15.72 21.55 -14.75
N PHE A 768 -15.04 20.42 -14.57
CA PHE A 768 -14.30 19.73 -15.63
C PHE A 768 -15.22 19.33 -16.79
N TYR A 769 -16.39 18.74 -16.52
CA TYR A 769 -17.30 18.34 -17.58
C TYR A 769 -17.92 19.55 -18.30
N ALA A 770 -18.03 20.71 -17.65
CA ALA A 770 -18.37 21.97 -18.32
C ALA A 770 -17.28 22.36 -19.34
N ALA A 771 -16.03 22.42 -18.89
CA ALA A 771 -14.90 22.75 -19.75
C ALA A 771 -14.79 21.75 -20.90
N ASN A 772 -14.79 20.44 -20.60
CA ASN A 772 -14.57 19.39 -21.58
C ASN A 772 -15.64 19.35 -22.70
N ASN A 773 -16.92 19.59 -22.38
CA ASN A 773 -18.00 19.46 -23.38
C ASN A 773 -18.33 20.78 -24.09
N PHE A 774 -18.24 21.92 -23.40
CA PHE A 774 -18.59 23.21 -24.00
C PHE A 774 -17.41 23.91 -24.69
N LEU A 775 -16.16 23.54 -24.37
CA LEU A 775 -14.99 24.07 -25.06
C LEU A 775 -14.93 23.74 -26.56
N PRO A 776 -15.11 22.48 -27.03
CA PRO A 776 -15.16 22.19 -28.46
C PRO A 776 -16.32 22.92 -29.14
N LEU A 777 -17.47 23.02 -28.47
CA LEU A 777 -18.63 23.75 -28.97
C LEU A 777 -18.32 25.25 -29.15
N ALA A 778 -17.68 25.88 -28.16
CA ALA A 778 -17.26 27.27 -28.23
C ALA A 778 -16.24 27.50 -29.36
N TYR A 779 -15.30 26.57 -29.55
CA TYR A 779 -14.32 26.66 -30.62
C TYR A 779 -14.98 26.60 -31.99
N SER A 780 -15.83 25.59 -32.23
CA SER A 780 -16.51 25.40 -33.52
C SER A 780 -17.43 26.56 -33.88
N VAL A 781 -17.95 27.31 -32.90
CA VAL A 781 -18.78 28.48 -33.16
C VAL A 781 -17.96 29.74 -33.41
N TYR A 782 -16.90 29.98 -32.62
CA TYR A 782 -16.09 31.20 -32.71
C TYR A 782 -15.06 31.18 -33.84
N PHE A 783 -14.59 30.00 -34.23
CA PHE A 783 -13.49 29.82 -35.19
C PHE A 783 -13.88 28.83 -36.29
N ASP A 784 -13.19 28.92 -37.42
CA ASP A 784 -13.40 27.98 -38.53
C ASP A 784 -12.95 26.56 -38.20
N SER A 785 -13.74 25.62 -38.70
CA SER A 785 -13.95 24.27 -38.17
C SER A 785 -12.91 23.25 -38.66
N ASP A 786 -11.63 23.53 -38.52
CA ASP A 786 -10.64 22.44 -38.62
C ASP A 786 -10.77 21.55 -37.37
N LEU A 787 -11.40 20.39 -37.53
CA LEU A 787 -11.59 19.40 -36.47
C LEU A 787 -10.27 19.01 -35.80
N LEU A 788 -9.15 18.99 -36.53
CA LEU A 788 -7.86 18.67 -35.95
C LEU A 788 -7.38 19.79 -35.00
N LYS A 789 -7.68 21.06 -35.28
CA LYS A 789 -7.37 22.17 -34.37
C LYS A 789 -8.24 22.15 -33.12
N VAL A 790 -9.51 21.76 -33.25
CA VAL A 790 -10.40 21.52 -32.10
C VAL A 790 -9.78 20.45 -31.19
N GLY A 791 -9.39 19.31 -31.79
CA GLY A 791 -8.73 18.22 -31.08
C GLY A 791 -7.43 18.66 -30.39
N ALA A 792 -6.56 19.39 -31.11
CA ALA A 792 -5.31 19.89 -30.56
C ALA A 792 -5.50 20.85 -29.38
N MET A 793 -6.49 21.73 -29.45
CA MET A 793 -6.81 22.62 -28.34
C MET A 793 -7.38 21.85 -27.15
N MET A 794 -8.31 20.91 -27.35
CA MET A 794 -8.83 20.08 -26.25
C MET A 794 -7.72 19.26 -25.58
N SER A 795 -6.74 18.78 -26.36
CA SER A 795 -5.57 18.08 -25.83
C SER A 795 -4.77 18.92 -24.83
N LEU A 796 -4.82 20.27 -24.89
CA LEU A 796 -4.16 21.12 -23.90
C LEU A 796 -4.70 20.96 -22.48
N ILE A 797 -5.99 20.63 -22.33
CA ILE A 797 -6.55 20.32 -21.00
C ILE A 797 -5.82 19.09 -20.44
N PHE A 798 -5.65 18.06 -21.25
CA PHE A 798 -5.01 16.81 -20.82
C PHE A 798 -3.49 16.97 -20.65
N ILE A 799 -2.82 17.75 -21.50
CA ILE A 799 -1.38 18.08 -21.35
C ILE A 799 -1.16 18.85 -20.05
N GLY A 800 -1.92 19.93 -19.82
CA GLY A 800 -1.85 20.70 -18.57
C GLY A 800 -2.21 19.83 -17.35
N GLY A 801 -3.19 18.94 -17.50
CA GLY A 801 -3.58 17.96 -16.50
C GLY A 801 -2.44 17.01 -16.13
N ALA A 802 -1.72 16.46 -17.11
CA ALA A 802 -0.58 15.58 -16.87
C ALA A 802 0.54 16.31 -16.12
N ILE A 803 0.92 17.51 -16.59
CA ILE A 803 1.98 18.32 -15.97
C ILE A 803 1.61 18.68 -14.52
N ALA A 804 0.40 19.20 -14.30
CA ALA A 804 -0.06 19.56 -12.96
C ALA A 804 -0.21 18.36 -12.03
N SER A 805 -0.54 17.17 -12.57
CA SER A 805 -0.58 15.93 -11.79
C SER A 805 0.79 15.55 -11.25
N VAL A 806 1.83 15.64 -12.08
CA VAL A 806 3.22 15.40 -11.65
C VAL A 806 3.63 16.39 -10.59
N ILE A 807 3.41 17.69 -10.84
CA ILE A 807 3.76 18.76 -9.88
C ILE A 807 3.01 18.55 -8.57
N GLY A 808 1.70 18.30 -8.62
CA GLY A 808 0.84 18.12 -7.45
C GLY A 808 1.20 16.87 -6.66
N GLY A 809 1.45 15.75 -7.35
CA GLY A 809 1.84 14.47 -6.74
C GLY A 809 3.18 14.56 -6.04
N LEU A 810 4.21 15.08 -6.72
CA LEU A 810 5.54 15.27 -6.14
C LEU A 810 5.54 16.30 -5.00
N TYR A 811 4.84 17.42 -5.19
CA TYR A 811 4.70 18.44 -4.14
C TYR A 811 4.03 17.85 -2.91
N SER A 812 2.91 17.14 -3.06
CA SER A 812 2.16 16.60 -1.92
C SER A 812 2.97 15.53 -1.19
N THR A 813 3.72 14.71 -1.92
CA THR A 813 4.62 13.69 -1.36
C THR A 813 5.76 14.32 -0.57
N LYS A 814 6.44 15.34 -1.12
CA LYS A 814 7.58 16.00 -0.48
C LYS A 814 7.17 16.92 0.67
N ALA A 815 6.14 17.74 0.46
CA ALA A 815 5.67 18.71 1.44
C ALA A 815 4.75 18.10 2.51
N ARG A 816 4.24 16.88 2.30
CA ARG A 816 3.22 16.20 3.14
C ARG A 816 1.96 17.06 3.32
N ARG A 817 1.57 17.79 2.27
CA ARG A 817 0.42 18.72 2.27
C ARG A 817 -0.41 18.53 1.02
N VAL A 818 -1.72 18.51 1.19
CA VAL A 818 -2.70 18.32 0.10
C VAL A 818 -3.52 19.59 -0.15
N ARG A 819 -3.64 20.48 0.85
CA ARG A 819 -4.44 21.70 0.75
C ARG A 819 -3.94 22.67 -0.32
N PRO A 820 -2.63 23.00 -0.42
CA PRO A 820 -2.17 23.97 -1.43
C PRO A 820 -2.48 23.58 -2.87
N PRO A 821 -2.19 22.34 -3.35
CA PRO A 821 -2.53 21.96 -4.72
C PRO A 821 -4.05 21.89 -4.94
N LEU A 822 -4.86 21.42 -3.99
CA LEU A 822 -6.33 21.47 -4.12
C LEU A 822 -6.85 22.90 -4.33
N THR A 823 -6.32 23.84 -3.55
CA THR A 823 -6.68 25.26 -3.63
C THR A 823 -6.24 25.84 -4.97
N ALA A 824 -5.02 25.53 -5.42
CA ALA A 824 -4.50 25.97 -6.71
C ALA A 824 -5.34 25.43 -7.88
N GLY A 825 -5.71 24.14 -7.85
CA GLY A 825 -6.53 23.52 -8.89
C GLY A 825 -7.88 24.22 -9.07
N MET A 826 -8.59 24.47 -7.97
CA MET A 826 -9.89 25.13 -8.05
C MET A 826 -9.79 26.62 -8.37
N ALA A 827 -8.77 27.31 -7.88
CA ALA A 827 -8.50 28.71 -8.26
C ALA A 827 -8.25 28.83 -9.78
N LEU A 828 -7.51 27.89 -10.36
CA LEU A 828 -7.25 27.86 -11.79
C LEU A 828 -8.50 27.59 -12.62
N PHE A 829 -9.43 26.75 -12.15
CA PHE A 829 -10.75 26.62 -12.77
C PHE A 829 -11.55 27.92 -12.72
N VAL A 830 -11.58 28.61 -11.59
CA VAL A 830 -12.27 29.92 -11.46
C VAL A 830 -11.69 30.93 -12.46
N ILE A 831 -10.36 31.03 -12.52
CA ILE A 831 -9.67 31.95 -13.45
C ILE A 831 -9.96 31.55 -14.90
N TYR A 832 -9.89 30.25 -15.23
CA TYR A 832 -10.22 29.76 -16.56
C TYR A 832 -11.63 30.20 -17.00
N PHE A 833 -12.64 29.91 -16.18
CA PHE A 833 -14.02 30.26 -16.52
C PHE A 833 -14.22 31.78 -16.59
N ALA A 834 -13.62 32.55 -15.68
CA ALA A 834 -13.65 34.01 -15.72
C ALA A 834 -13.03 34.53 -17.03
N CYS A 835 -11.87 34.03 -17.44
CA CYS A 835 -11.24 34.39 -18.71
C CYS A 835 -12.12 34.01 -19.92
N MET A 836 -12.74 32.83 -19.90
CA MET A 836 -13.65 32.38 -20.97
C MET A 836 -14.89 33.28 -21.13
N THR A 837 -15.32 34.01 -20.08
CA THR A 837 -16.40 35.01 -20.22
C THR A 837 -15.98 36.26 -21.00
N THR A 838 -14.69 36.48 -21.21
CA THR A 838 -14.14 37.64 -21.93
C THR A 838 -13.79 37.34 -23.39
N LEU A 839 -13.84 36.06 -23.78
CA LEU A 839 -13.38 35.58 -25.07
C LEU A 839 -14.27 36.09 -26.21
N LYS A 840 -13.68 36.83 -27.16
CA LYS A 840 -14.35 37.35 -28.36
C LYS A 840 -13.99 36.51 -29.61
N PRO A 841 -14.85 36.50 -30.65
CA PRO A 841 -14.50 35.89 -31.94
C PRO A 841 -13.18 36.46 -32.49
N GLY A 842 -12.32 35.59 -33.02
CA GLY A 842 -11.01 35.96 -33.57
C GLY A 842 -9.84 35.96 -32.57
N GLN A 843 -10.09 35.86 -31.26
CA GLN A 843 -9.03 35.80 -30.24
C GLN A 843 -8.49 34.38 -30.01
N LEU A 844 -7.96 33.77 -31.07
CA LEU A 844 -7.51 32.37 -31.02
C LEU A 844 -6.42 32.16 -29.96
N ALA A 845 -5.39 33.00 -29.91
CA ALA A 845 -4.29 32.87 -28.95
C ALA A 845 -4.76 32.88 -27.49
N ALA A 846 -5.75 33.73 -27.16
CA ALA A 846 -6.31 33.80 -25.82
C ALA A 846 -7.00 32.48 -25.42
N MET A 847 -7.78 31.89 -26.33
CA MET A 847 -8.44 30.60 -26.09
C MET A 847 -7.44 29.47 -25.81
N TRP A 848 -6.34 29.42 -26.55
CA TRP A 848 -5.27 28.44 -26.34
C TRP A 848 -4.63 28.63 -24.95
N GLY A 849 -4.28 29.86 -24.59
CA GLY A 849 -3.70 30.18 -23.28
C GLY A 849 -4.64 29.86 -22.11
N TYR A 850 -5.92 30.21 -22.22
CA TYR A 850 -6.90 29.94 -21.16
C TYR A 850 -7.11 28.43 -20.95
N THR A 851 -7.09 27.64 -22.03
CA THR A 851 -7.30 26.18 -21.94
C THR A 851 -6.23 25.47 -21.11
N VAL A 852 -5.00 26.00 -21.08
CA VAL A 852 -3.93 25.47 -20.20
C VAL A 852 -4.33 25.57 -18.73
N LEU A 853 -5.02 26.64 -18.32
CA LEU A 853 -5.48 26.83 -16.94
C LEU A 853 -6.50 25.76 -16.53
N ALA A 854 -7.42 25.40 -17.43
CA ALA A 854 -8.36 24.31 -17.20
C ALA A 854 -7.64 22.96 -17.00
N GLY A 855 -6.57 22.72 -17.77
CA GLY A 855 -5.75 21.53 -17.60
C GLY A 855 -5.05 21.47 -16.25
N PHE A 856 -4.41 22.55 -15.81
CA PHE A 856 -3.81 22.58 -14.48
C PHE A 856 -4.84 22.43 -13.35
N GLY A 857 -6.04 23.00 -13.54
CA GLY A 857 -7.18 22.82 -12.63
C GLY A 857 -7.56 21.35 -12.46
N LEU A 858 -7.67 20.62 -13.58
CA LEU A 858 -7.94 19.18 -13.59
C LEU A 858 -6.86 18.39 -12.86
N GLY A 859 -5.58 18.61 -13.20
CA GLY A 859 -4.48 17.80 -12.66
C GLY A 859 -4.31 17.95 -11.15
N PHE A 860 -4.32 19.19 -10.64
CA PHE A 860 -4.24 19.43 -9.21
C PHE A 860 -5.51 19.00 -8.46
N GLY A 861 -6.68 19.23 -9.04
CA GLY A 861 -7.97 18.91 -8.41
C GLY A 861 -8.21 17.41 -8.27
N LEU A 862 -8.21 16.67 -9.38
CA LEU A 862 -8.55 15.25 -9.42
C LEU A 862 -7.60 14.40 -8.57
N VAL A 863 -6.30 14.49 -8.85
CA VAL A 863 -5.27 13.64 -8.24
C VAL A 863 -5.27 13.80 -6.74
N ILE A 864 -5.28 15.04 -6.26
CA ILE A 864 -5.16 15.33 -4.84
C ILE A 864 -6.47 15.10 -4.10
N ALA A 865 -7.63 15.30 -4.72
CA ALA A 865 -8.91 15.02 -4.07
C ALA A 865 -9.10 13.51 -3.83
N VAL A 866 -8.77 12.66 -4.81
CA VAL A 866 -8.80 11.21 -4.62
C VAL A 866 -7.83 10.78 -3.53
N THR A 867 -6.58 11.27 -3.60
CA THR A 867 -5.57 10.98 -2.59
C THR A 867 -6.00 11.40 -1.19
N THR A 868 -6.57 12.61 -1.06
CA THR A 868 -7.05 13.15 0.23
C THR A 868 -8.11 12.25 0.84
N GLY A 869 -9.08 11.80 0.04
CA GLY A 869 -10.10 10.88 0.51
C GLY A 869 -9.52 9.53 0.92
N GLN A 870 -8.68 8.91 0.08
CA GLN A 870 -8.00 7.63 0.39
C GLN A 870 -7.09 7.69 1.63
N MET A 871 -6.49 8.84 1.91
CA MET A 871 -5.67 9.04 3.11
C MET A 871 -6.50 9.31 4.37
N SER A 872 -7.77 9.68 4.22
CA SER A 872 -8.66 10.07 5.32
C SER A 872 -9.59 8.95 5.79
N THR A 873 -9.46 7.74 5.22
CA THR A 873 -10.34 6.61 5.48
C THR A 873 -9.56 5.39 5.98
N PRO A 874 -10.21 4.44 6.67
CA PRO A 874 -9.57 3.20 7.10
C PRO A 874 -9.01 2.37 5.92
N PRO A 875 -7.87 1.67 6.09
CA PRO A 875 -7.25 0.85 5.04
C PRO A 875 -8.19 -0.15 4.37
N GLY A 876 -9.02 -0.83 5.17
CA GLY A 876 -9.96 -1.85 4.68
C GLY A 876 -11.10 -1.31 3.81
N LEU A 877 -11.28 0.02 3.71
CA LEU A 877 -12.36 0.65 2.96
C LEU A 877 -11.87 1.46 1.75
N ILE A 878 -10.59 1.36 1.37
CA ILE A 878 -10.01 2.21 0.32
C ILE A 878 -10.67 2.04 -1.07
N ALA A 879 -11.15 0.83 -1.41
CA ALA A 879 -11.94 0.62 -2.61
C ALA A 879 -13.27 1.34 -2.52
N THR A 880 -14.04 1.13 -1.45
CA THR A 880 -15.29 1.84 -1.18
C THR A 880 -15.10 3.37 -1.21
N THR A 881 -14.04 3.89 -0.59
CA THR A 881 -13.64 5.31 -0.63
C THR A 881 -13.44 5.80 -2.06
N SER A 882 -12.69 5.07 -2.88
CA SER A 882 -12.40 5.45 -4.28
C SER A 882 -13.67 5.37 -5.15
N GLY A 883 -14.52 4.37 -4.88
CA GLY A 883 -15.87 4.21 -5.43
C GLY A 883 -16.72 5.43 -5.20
N LEU A 884 -16.88 5.85 -3.95
CA LEU A 884 -17.69 7.02 -3.58
C LEU A 884 -17.14 8.33 -4.14
N ILE A 885 -15.82 8.52 -4.13
CA ILE A 885 -15.18 9.71 -4.70
C ILE A 885 -15.46 9.83 -6.20
N LEU A 886 -15.27 8.75 -6.97
CA LEU A 886 -15.52 8.81 -8.41
C LEU A 886 -17.01 8.80 -8.75
N THR A 887 -17.86 8.13 -7.97
CA THR A 887 -19.31 8.29 -8.06
C THR A 887 -19.70 9.77 -7.88
N SER A 888 -19.14 10.44 -6.87
CA SER A 888 -19.40 11.86 -6.60
C SER A 888 -18.92 12.76 -7.76
N ARG A 889 -17.74 12.46 -8.32
CA ARG A 889 -17.20 13.15 -9.51
C ARG A 889 -18.10 12.99 -10.73
N SER A 890 -18.49 11.76 -11.06
CA SER A 890 -19.35 11.44 -12.21
C SER A 890 -20.74 12.04 -12.04
N LEU A 891 -21.25 12.03 -10.81
CA LEU A 891 -22.48 12.74 -10.46
C LEU A 891 -22.35 14.22 -10.81
N GLY A 892 -21.29 14.90 -10.36
CA GLY A 892 -21.01 16.29 -10.74
C GLY A 892 -21.06 16.53 -12.24
N GLY A 893 -20.49 15.61 -13.04
CA GLY A 893 -20.56 15.65 -14.50
C GLY A 893 -21.97 15.47 -15.08
N SER A 894 -22.73 14.50 -14.56
CA SER A 894 -24.09 14.20 -15.00
C SER A 894 -25.07 15.35 -14.73
N VAL A 895 -24.86 16.13 -13.65
CA VAL A 895 -25.66 17.33 -13.33
C VAL A 895 -25.17 18.55 -14.09
N ALA A 896 -23.84 18.71 -14.27
CA ALA A 896 -23.26 19.84 -14.97
C ALA A 896 -23.78 19.98 -16.40
N LEU A 897 -23.72 18.89 -17.17
CA LEU A 897 -24.03 18.92 -18.60
C LEU A 897 -25.46 19.43 -18.88
N PRO A 898 -26.52 18.92 -18.24
CA PRO A 898 -27.87 19.44 -18.46
C PRO A 898 -28.06 20.86 -17.93
N VAL A 899 -27.50 21.20 -16.77
CA VAL A 899 -27.61 22.56 -16.20
C VAL A 899 -27.00 23.59 -17.14
N TYR A 900 -25.78 23.37 -17.60
CA TYR A 900 -25.11 24.29 -18.53
C TYR A 900 -25.76 24.32 -19.91
N THR A 901 -26.30 23.19 -20.38
CA THR A 901 -27.06 23.12 -21.63
C THR A 901 -28.36 23.92 -21.50
N ALA A 902 -29.06 23.82 -20.38
CA ALA A 902 -30.28 24.58 -20.11
C ALA A 902 -29.99 26.09 -20.04
N ILE A 903 -28.90 26.51 -19.38
CA ILE A 903 -28.45 27.92 -19.36
C ILE A 903 -28.14 28.42 -20.78
N LEU A 904 -27.37 27.62 -21.55
CA LEU A 904 -27.01 27.96 -22.92
C LEU A 904 -28.27 28.10 -23.80
N ASN A 905 -29.16 27.10 -23.77
CA ASN A 905 -30.39 27.06 -24.57
C ASN A 905 -31.35 28.17 -24.18
N ALA A 906 -31.54 28.45 -22.89
CA ALA A 906 -32.39 29.56 -22.44
C ALA A 906 -31.88 30.91 -22.97
N SER A 907 -30.56 31.11 -22.98
CA SER A 907 -29.95 32.31 -23.55
C SER A 907 -30.09 32.37 -25.07
N LEU A 908 -29.90 31.25 -25.77
CA LEU A 908 -30.10 31.16 -27.22
C LEU A 908 -31.57 31.42 -27.60
N SER A 909 -32.54 30.81 -26.93
CA SER A 909 -33.96 31.06 -27.19
C SER A 909 -34.34 32.54 -27.04
N LYS A 910 -33.69 33.25 -26.09
CA LYS A 910 -33.93 34.68 -25.86
C LYS A 910 -33.26 35.59 -26.90
N HIS A 911 -32.03 35.30 -27.29
CA HIS A 911 -31.21 36.25 -28.07
C HIS A 911 -31.01 35.86 -29.54
N LEU A 912 -31.20 34.59 -29.92
CA LEU A 912 -30.86 34.08 -31.26
C LEU A 912 -31.65 34.78 -32.37
N GLY A 913 -32.98 34.78 -32.25
CA GLY A 913 -33.84 35.42 -33.25
C GLY A 913 -33.57 36.92 -33.37
N GLN A 914 -33.44 37.60 -32.24
CA GLN A 914 -33.14 39.03 -32.19
C GLN A 914 -31.79 39.36 -32.86
N LYS A 915 -30.71 38.65 -32.51
CA LYS A 915 -29.36 38.94 -33.03
C LYS A 915 -29.20 38.61 -34.50
N ILE A 916 -29.93 37.61 -35.01
CA ILE A 916 -29.97 37.33 -36.45
C ILE A 916 -30.79 38.42 -37.16
N ALA A 917 -31.98 38.75 -36.66
CA ALA A 917 -32.85 39.78 -37.24
C ALA A 917 -32.14 41.14 -37.37
N GLU A 918 -31.43 41.58 -36.32
CA GLU A 918 -30.63 42.81 -36.29
C GLU A 918 -29.61 42.89 -37.44
N ARG A 919 -29.17 41.76 -38.00
CA ARG A 919 -28.14 41.68 -39.04
C ARG A 919 -28.69 41.42 -40.45
N VAL A 920 -29.78 40.66 -40.57
CA VAL A 920 -30.30 40.21 -41.88
C VAL A 920 -31.47 41.06 -42.39
N VAL A 921 -32.28 41.63 -41.50
CA VAL A 921 -33.41 42.50 -41.90
C VAL A 921 -32.93 43.77 -42.61
N PRO A 922 -31.85 44.45 -42.17
CA PRO A 922 -31.30 45.61 -42.91
C PRO A 922 -30.75 45.25 -44.30
N LEU A 923 -30.46 43.97 -44.56
CA LEU A 923 -29.95 43.47 -45.84
C LEU A 923 -31.06 43.01 -46.79
N GLY A 924 -32.34 43.24 -46.43
CA GLY A 924 -33.48 42.98 -47.31
C GLY A 924 -34.17 41.63 -47.09
N LEU A 925 -33.79 40.84 -46.07
CA LEU A 925 -34.53 39.62 -45.72
C LEU A 925 -35.87 39.98 -45.06
N SER A 926 -36.97 39.49 -45.63
CA SER A 926 -38.32 39.69 -45.10
C SER A 926 -38.49 39.07 -43.71
N ALA A 927 -39.18 39.77 -42.81
CA ALA A 927 -39.46 39.28 -41.45
C ALA A 927 -40.29 37.98 -41.44
N LYS A 928 -41.06 37.70 -42.52
CA LYS A 928 -41.84 36.46 -42.65
C LYS A 928 -40.95 35.23 -42.88
N ASP A 929 -39.83 35.40 -43.56
CA ASP A 929 -38.91 34.32 -43.92
C ASP A 929 -37.83 34.09 -42.85
N LEU A 930 -37.76 34.98 -41.86
CA LEU A 930 -36.80 34.93 -40.78
C LEU A 930 -36.83 33.62 -39.96
N PRO A 931 -37.99 33.04 -39.59
CA PRO A 931 -38.02 31.77 -38.85
C PRO A 931 -37.45 30.59 -39.66
N ALA A 932 -37.79 30.53 -40.95
CA ALA A 932 -37.26 29.51 -41.86
C ALA A 932 -35.75 29.68 -42.05
N PHE A 933 -35.28 30.92 -42.21
CA PHE A 933 -33.86 31.25 -42.31
C PHE A 933 -33.09 30.88 -41.03
N ILE A 934 -33.60 31.24 -39.85
CA ILE A 934 -32.97 30.88 -38.56
C ILE A 934 -32.88 29.37 -38.41
N SER A 935 -33.95 28.63 -38.74
CA SER A 935 -33.96 27.17 -38.67
C SER A 935 -32.95 26.55 -39.64
N ALA A 936 -32.92 27.00 -40.89
CA ALA A 936 -31.99 26.51 -41.89
C ALA A 936 -30.53 26.83 -41.52
N LEU A 937 -30.27 28.04 -40.99
CA LEU A 937 -28.96 28.47 -40.54
C LEU A 937 -28.48 27.69 -39.30
N ALA A 938 -29.35 27.51 -38.30
CA ALA A 938 -29.02 26.76 -37.08
C ALA A 938 -28.74 25.28 -37.37
N ASN A 939 -29.39 24.71 -38.39
CA ASN A 939 -29.18 23.33 -38.84
C ASN A 939 -28.03 23.15 -39.85
N ASN A 940 -27.38 24.26 -40.25
CA ASN A 940 -26.41 24.31 -41.33
C ASN A 940 -26.93 23.67 -42.64
N ASP A 941 -28.22 23.86 -42.93
CA ASP A 941 -28.87 23.33 -44.12
C ASP A 941 -28.72 24.31 -45.28
N GLN A 942 -27.63 24.17 -46.03
CA GLN A 942 -27.31 24.99 -47.18
C GLN A 942 -28.38 24.90 -48.30
N ARG A 943 -29.09 23.76 -48.40
CA ARG A 943 -30.15 23.59 -49.41
C ARG A 943 -31.40 24.36 -49.02
N ALA A 944 -31.81 24.26 -47.75
CA ALA A 944 -32.92 25.04 -47.23
C ALA A 944 -32.63 26.55 -47.29
N LEU A 945 -31.39 26.97 -46.99
CA LEU A 945 -30.97 28.37 -47.12
C LEU A 945 -31.08 28.87 -48.57
N ALA A 946 -30.73 28.05 -49.56
CA ALA A 946 -30.80 28.42 -50.97
C ALA A 946 -32.24 28.52 -51.51
N THR A 947 -33.21 27.86 -50.87
CA THR A 947 -34.63 27.90 -51.29
C THR A 947 -35.41 29.11 -50.78
N ILE A 948 -34.85 29.87 -49.83
CA ILE A 948 -35.55 31.01 -49.22
C ILE A 948 -35.39 32.26 -50.12
N PRO A 949 -36.48 32.91 -50.54
CA PRO A 949 -36.43 34.12 -51.36
C PRO A 949 -35.61 35.25 -50.70
N GLY A 950 -34.72 35.89 -51.46
CA GLY A 950 -33.92 37.03 -50.97
C GLY A 950 -32.66 36.66 -50.17
N VAL A 951 -32.34 35.38 -50.00
CA VAL A 951 -31.10 34.94 -49.35
C VAL A 951 -29.93 35.02 -50.32
N THR A 952 -29.01 35.97 -50.07
CA THR A 952 -27.72 36.07 -50.77
C THR A 952 -26.57 35.54 -49.89
N PRO A 953 -25.39 35.27 -50.46
CA PRO A 953 -24.20 34.96 -49.66
C PRO A 953 -23.88 36.03 -48.60
N GLN A 954 -24.19 37.31 -48.88
CA GLN A 954 -24.05 38.38 -47.88
C GLN A 954 -25.05 38.21 -46.72
N VAL A 955 -26.31 37.89 -47.01
CA VAL A 955 -27.34 37.63 -45.97
C VAL A 955 -26.96 36.41 -45.12
N ILE A 956 -26.46 35.35 -45.75
CA ILE A 956 -25.96 34.16 -45.02
C ILE A 956 -24.80 34.55 -44.09
N SER A 957 -23.81 35.28 -44.59
CA SER A 957 -22.65 35.68 -43.76
C SER A 957 -23.03 36.60 -42.60
N ALA A 958 -23.98 37.52 -42.81
CA ALA A 958 -24.53 38.38 -41.77
C ALA A 958 -25.37 37.59 -40.75
N GLY A 959 -26.13 36.60 -41.20
CA GLY A 959 -26.84 35.65 -40.36
C GLY A 959 -25.89 34.84 -39.48
N VAL A 960 -24.81 34.31 -40.05
CA VAL A 960 -23.75 33.60 -39.29
C VAL A 960 -23.10 34.52 -38.24
N ALA A 961 -22.87 35.79 -38.56
CA ALA A 961 -22.36 36.76 -37.58
C ALA A 961 -23.36 37.04 -36.44
N GLY A 962 -24.66 37.10 -36.75
CA GLY A 962 -25.74 37.19 -35.77
C GLY A 962 -25.81 35.95 -34.87
N LEU A 963 -25.73 34.75 -35.46
CA LEU A 963 -25.65 33.46 -34.78
C LEU A 963 -24.46 33.44 -33.80
N ARG A 964 -23.25 33.78 -34.26
CA ARG A 964 -22.05 33.86 -33.42
C ARG A 964 -22.21 34.84 -32.25
N SER A 965 -22.88 35.98 -32.48
CA SER A 965 -23.15 36.98 -31.43
C SER A 965 -24.12 36.46 -30.37
N ALA A 966 -25.16 35.71 -30.77
CA ALA A 966 -26.09 35.07 -29.83
C ALA A 966 -25.38 34.00 -28.98
N TYR A 967 -24.59 33.14 -29.63
CA TYR A 967 -23.77 32.15 -28.91
C TYR A 967 -22.76 32.80 -27.97
N HIS A 968 -22.16 33.94 -28.33
CA HIS A 968 -21.26 34.67 -27.45
C HIS A 968 -21.95 35.07 -26.14
N ILE A 969 -23.18 35.60 -26.21
CA ILE A 969 -23.96 35.94 -25.01
C ILE A 969 -24.31 34.68 -24.21
N ALA A 970 -24.69 33.60 -24.90
CA ALA A 970 -25.04 32.33 -24.27
C ALA A 970 -23.86 31.71 -23.52
N PHE A 971 -22.68 31.62 -24.15
CA PHE A 971 -21.47 31.10 -23.53
C PHE A 971 -21.03 31.93 -22.33
N ARG A 972 -21.13 33.27 -22.38
CA ARG A 972 -20.79 34.10 -21.22
C ARG A 972 -21.60 33.71 -20.00
N GLY A 973 -22.92 33.51 -20.15
CA GLY A 973 -23.77 33.03 -19.06
C GLY A 973 -23.35 31.66 -18.52
N THR A 974 -23.05 30.71 -19.42
CA THR A 974 -22.59 29.37 -19.04
C THR A 974 -21.25 29.40 -18.29
N TRP A 975 -20.26 30.16 -18.78
CA TRP A 975 -18.95 30.28 -18.14
C TRP A 975 -19.02 31.02 -16.81
N SER A 976 -19.85 32.06 -16.68
CA SER A 976 -20.07 32.75 -15.40
C SER A 976 -20.69 31.83 -14.35
N ALA A 977 -21.67 31.01 -14.73
CA ALA A 977 -22.25 30.01 -13.83
C ALA A 977 -21.20 28.99 -13.38
N ALA A 978 -20.35 28.53 -14.31
CA ALA A 978 -19.26 27.61 -13.98
C ALA A 978 -18.23 28.22 -13.04
N ALA A 979 -17.85 29.48 -13.26
CA ALA A 979 -16.95 30.21 -12.36
C ALA A 979 -17.51 30.31 -10.93
N ALA A 980 -18.81 30.60 -10.79
CA ALA A 980 -19.46 30.69 -9.48
C ALA A 980 -19.46 29.35 -8.74
N VAL A 981 -19.75 28.24 -9.43
CA VAL A 981 -19.71 26.90 -8.84
C VAL A 981 -18.28 26.50 -8.44
N SER A 982 -17.29 26.76 -9.30
CA SER A 982 -15.88 26.53 -8.97
C SER A 982 -15.40 27.37 -7.77
N ALA A 983 -15.90 28.60 -7.59
CA ALA A 983 -15.55 29.44 -6.44
C ALA A 983 -16.00 28.82 -5.11
N VAL A 984 -17.14 28.12 -5.08
CA VAL A 984 -17.57 27.35 -3.90
C VAL A 984 -16.57 26.24 -3.60
N GLY A 985 -16.09 25.52 -4.61
CA GLY A 985 -15.06 24.50 -4.45
C GLY A 985 -13.75 25.08 -3.90
N LEU A 986 -13.40 26.31 -4.30
CA LEU A 986 -12.18 26.98 -3.83
C LEU A 986 -12.29 27.28 -2.34
N ILE A 987 -13.45 27.78 -1.90
CA ILE A 987 -13.72 28.01 -0.47
C ILE A 987 -13.63 26.70 0.31
N LEU A 988 -14.22 25.62 -0.20
CA LEU A 988 -14.16 24.30 0.45
C LEU A 988 -12.73 23.75 0.57
N ALA A 989 -11.89 23.97 -0.43
CA ALA A 989 -10.49 23.57 -0.40
C ALA A 989 -9.73 24.17 0.80
N LEU A 990 -10.08 25.40 1.21
CA LEU A 990 -9.45 26.06 2.35
C LEU A 990 -9.74 25.35 3.70
N PHE A 991 -10.85 24.63 3.81
CA PHE A 991 -11.23 23.89 5.01
C PHE A 991 -10.58 22.51 5.13
N VAL A 992 -9.98 21.99 4.05
CA VAL A 992 -9.24 20.73 4.06
C VAL A 992 -8.02 20.85 4.98
N ARG A 993 -7.84 19.87 5.88
CA ARG A 993 -6.67 19.81 6.77
C ARG A 993 -5.58 18.97 6.12
N ASP A 994 -4.33 19.40 6.19
CA ASP A 994 -3.21 18.61 5.69
C ASP A 994 -2.98 17.37 6.57
N PRO A 995 -3.15 16.13 6.06
CA PRO A 995 -3.04 14.92 6.86
C PRO A 995 -1.58 14.48 6.97
N ARG A 996 -0.71 15.31 7.55
CA ARG A 996 0.76 15.10 7.60
C ARG A 996 1.15 13.72 8.13
N ASP A 997 0.46 13.26 9.16
CA ASP A 997 0.73 11.97 9.83
C ASP A 997 0.30 10.76 8.98
N SER A 998 -0.57 10.98 7.99
CA SER A 998 -1.00 9.93 7.05
C SER A 998 -0.01 9.72 5.91
N PHE A 999 0.96 10.63 5.70
CA PHE A 999 2.07 10.44 4.75
C PHE A 999 3.15 9.55 5.37
N ASN A 1000 2.86 8.25 5.47
CA ASN A 1000 3.75 7.23 6.04
C ASN A 1000 4.01 6.09 5.05
N MET A 1001 4.95 5.20 5.38
CA MET A 1001 5.36 4.10 4.49
C MET A 1001 4.46 2.86 4.58
N HIS A 1002 3.29 2.94 5.22
CA HIS A 1002 2.36 1.81 5.33
C HIS A 1002 1.74 1.47 3.95
N VAL A 1003 1.68 0.18 3.62
CA VAL A 1003 1.06 -0.36 2.40
C VAL A 1003 -0.17 -1.17 2.82
N ASP A 1004 -1.35 -0.80 2.32
CA ASP A 1004 -2.63 -1.40 2.75
C ASP A 1004 -2.87 -2.80 2.15
N ALA A 1005 -2.18 -3.15 1.06
CA ALA A 1005 -2.22 -4.49 0.45
C ALA A 1005 -0.89 -4.82 -0.25
N PRO A 1006 0.06 -5.50 0.43
CA PRO A 1006 1.29 -5.96 -0.21
C PRO A 1006 0.96 -6.98 -1.33
N VAL A 1007 1.69 -6.92 -2.44
CA VAL A 1007 1.42 -7.66 -3.69
C VAL A 1007 1.90 -9.12 -3.63
N GLU A 1008 2.43 -9.55 -2.49
CA GLU A 1008 3.00 -10.88 -2.27
C GLU A 1008 1.94 -11.91 -1.86
N HIS A 1009 2.08 -13.13 -2.39
CA HIS A 1009 1.00 -14.11 -2.48
C HIS A 1009 0.98 -15.15 -1.35
N ASP A 1010 1.96 -15.13 -0.43
CA ASP A 1010 2.22 -16.28 0.46
C ASP A 1010 1.57 -16.20 1.85
N PHE A 1011 1.01 -15.05 2.23
CA PHE A 1011 0.52 -14.86 3.61
C PHE A 1011 -0.98 -15.15 3.83
N THR A 1012 -1.79 -15.27 2.77
CA THR A 1012 -3.26 -15.31 2.90
C THR A 1012 -3.86 -16.71 2.90
N ARG A 1013 -3.19 -17.72 2.33
CA ARG A 1013 -3.74 -19.09 2.24
C ARG A 1013 -3.85 -19.80 3.60
N GLY A 1014 -2.89 -19.61 4.51
CA GLY A 1014 -2.88 -20.28 5.83
C GLY A 1014 -3.87 -19.70 6.86
N LEU A 1015 -4.23 -18.43 6.74
CA LEU A 1015 -5.18 -17.76 7.64
C LEU A 1015 -6.64 -18.15 7.35
N ASP A 1016 -6.97 -18.38 6.09
CA ASP A 1016 -8.33 -18.69 5.66
C ASP A 1016 -8.76 -20.12 5.98
N GLN A 1017 -7.83 -21.08 5.93
CA GLN A 1017 -8.05 -22.47 6.35
C GLN A 1017 -8.35 -22.56 7.86
N SER A 1018 -7.63 -21.81 8.70
CA SER A 1018 -7.84 -21.83 10.16
C SER A 1018 -9.20 -21.25 10.59
N LEU A 1019 -9.77 -20.32 9.81
CA LEU A 1019 -11.06 -19.68 10.11
C LEU A 1019 -12.26 -20.51 9.63
N GLU A 1020 -12.13 -21.25 8.53
CA GLU A 1020 -13.16 -22.21 8.09
C GLU A 1020 -13.29 -23.41 9.05
N GLU A 1021 -12.18 -23.90 9.60
CA GLU A 1021 -12.17 -24.99 10.60
C GLU A 1021 -12.79 -24.57 11.94
N SER A 1022 -12.55 -23.33 12.36
CA SER A 1022 -13.15 -22.75 13.57
C SER A 1022 -14.68 -22.58 13.45
N SER A 1023 -15.22 -22.29 12.26
CA SER A 1023 -16.65 -22.05 12.08
C SER A 1023 -17.49 -23.34 12.02
N LYS A 1024 -16.86 -24.45 11.60
CA LYS A 1024 -17.51 -25.77 11.51
C LYS A 1024 -17.61 -26.50 12.85
N SER A 1025 -16.82 -26.12 13.86
CA SER A 1025 -16.83 -26.76 15.19
C SER A 1025 -17.92 -26.24 16.13
N VAL A 1026 -18.71 -25.22 15.74
CA VAL A 1026 -19.69 -24.55 16.63
C VAL A 1026 -21.16 -24.93 16.33
N ALA A 1027 -21.44 -25.77 15.33
CA ALA A 1027 -22.83 -26.12 14.95
C ALA A 1027 -23.26 -27.57 15.31
N GLY A 1028 -23.69 -27.75 16.58
CA GLY A 1028 -24.74 -28.71 17.05
C GLY A 1028 -24.31 -30.10 17.58
N PRO A 1029 -25.19 -30.89 18.26
CA PRO A 1029 -26.29 -30.54 19.20
C PRO A 1029 -26.29 -31.34 20.55
N GLU A 1030 -27.07 -30.83 21.52
CA GLU A 1030 -27.76 -31.50 22.66
C GLU A 1030 -27.07 -31.97 23.99
N HIS A 1031 -27.69 -31.44 25.08
CA HIS A 1031 -27.94 -31.97 26.45
C HIS A 1031 -26.75 -32.28 27.39
N ILE A 1032 -26.71 -31.74 28.64
CA ILE A 1032 -27.57 -32.09 29.78
C ILE A 1032 -27.65 -30.92 30.82
N GLU A 1033 -28.83 -30.77 31.42
CA GLU A 1033 -29.21 -29.87 32.51
C GLU A 1033 -28.59 -30.23 33.89
N SER A 1034 -28.45 -29.21 34.75
CA SER A 1034 -29.21 -29.05 36.03
C SER A 1034 -28.40 -28.60 37.27
N LYS A 1035 -28.99 -27.63 37.98
CA LYS A 1035 -28.80 -27.19 39.39
C LYS A 1035 -27.49 -26.40 39.67
N ILE A 1036 -27.49 -25.22 40.28
CA ILE A 1036 -28.19 -24.78 41.51
C ILE A 1036 -28.49 -23.26 41.46
N VAL A 1037 -29.63 -22.93 42.07
CA VAL A 1037 -30.28 -21.63 42.28
C VAL A 1037 -29.66 -20.84 43.45
N GLY A 1038 -29.74 -19.50 43.38
CA GLY A 1038 -29.64 -18.56 44.51
C GLY A 1038 -28.33 -17.76 44.51
N GLU A 1039 -28.25 -16.44 44.66
CA GLU A 1039 -29.16 -15.42 45.17
C GLU A 1039 -28.77 -14.05 44.57
N LYS A 1040 -29.76 -13.21 44.31
CA LYS A 1040 -29.69 -11.75 44.52
C LYS A 1040 -30.74 -11.44 45.60
N PRO A 1041 -30.74 -10.28 46.29
CA PRO A 1041 -29.86 -9.11 46.21
C PRO A 1041 -29.43 -8.56 47.60
N ARG A 1042 -28.54 -7.57 47.65
CA ARG A 1042 -28.66 -6.51 48.67
C ARG A 1042 -28.13 -5.16 48.19
N GLU A 1043 -28.83 -4.17 48.69
CA GLU A 1043 -28.98 -2.78 48.29
C GLU A 1043 -28.16 -1.86 49.21
N LYS A 1044 -27.96 -0.60 48.78
CA LYS A 1044 -27.57 0.62 49.54
C LYS A 1044 -26.08 0.90 49.78
N ALA A 1045 -25.52 1.83 48.99
CA ALA A 1045 -25.16 3.20 49.38
C ALA A 1045 -24.44 3.88 48.20
#